data_AF-A0AAD8YCQ5-F1
#
_entry.id   AF-A0AAD8YCQ5-F1
#
_cell.length_a   1.000
_cell.length_b   1.000
_cell.length_c   1.000
_cell.angle_alpha   90.00
_cell.angle_beta   90.00
_cell.angle_gamma   90.00
#
_symmetry.space_group_name_H-M   'P 1'
#
loop_
_entity.id
_entity.type
_entity.pdbx_description
1 polymer ?
#
loop_
_entity_poly.entity_id
_entity_poly.type
_entity_poly.pdbx_seq_one_letter_code
_entity_poly.pdbx_strand_id
1 'polypeptide(L)'
;MPGKRHYRRLVAAALFIIISAAITVANGFITSSCARQGISRSNLMMSSSSKMIEGYEYIHPDIAQMLTEDGILCNNFDPTAKQSSFPFRVDPDTLTLQLKQQGTVSMGMGDGSIMPIDQLHHFANHCDDIVFGGNTNTLNVQNKILGLICLSQLSSTSSNSSSRESTSAIVVASMVSVNLLESSIRSALLKIRPQNSNHQTKGAPLLSNMIEEMSKLDTDPSLEYNKLFPLSLLSPILKTLLLPTKVGGVNLRNLLSHGFLSTLDRRWLSLTLVLIQTLDSCCVSVDDTRMMTKQRDISSLTKYDPMKSEVDYGKALLSLSSRMHGLESASCRGDFVPSSHQNLFRFTLHELGTTCLSSPINSQTIPPLSTIFITSMSSLLEHSLRLVWCRVNDRMEESIARPASYYVTLDGHGQKDKHEVMISPYLCDDCTRNKLVTAVGAQTCALLTDLFASPSSSEGPNIRAAVCHGYFDDAILEELASLADWASHREQNVPLQDRNDLKDAACALVSVFDLISSNLSKGQPRMTDYKPLFSYTSMTTRDLNDILDNLASLSLLMKNNHEVSGCIGKMEQQHKTTFAGISSMEVDLGEVHSLAYDLFPTLNANNTTSKWGTEDFYADHNMNIILADCNAAQTLLADLSNASKHYLEIFEAGVGGLTSEPTSTKDRRAKKSLVRLCGVSSLVLDFYCMAVYIALFAIDHHNNSSRLQLDCNLDRADVIKAVERSRMTLSTFDSYLSTNLERSIKSLTQYLQGKSVKKVLLHNQQQ
;
A
#
# COMPACT_ATOMS: atom_id res chain seq x y z
N MET A 1 -12.46 -57.25 20.01
CA MET A 1 -13.45 -56.88 18.97
C MET A 1 -12.81 -55.98 17.91
N PRO A 2 -12.49 -56.49 16.72
CA PRO A 2 -11.88 -55.71 15.64
C PRO A 2 -12.99 -55.15 14.74
N GLY A 3 -13.54 -53.98 15.10
CA GLY A 3 -14.63 -53.37 14.32
C GLY A 3 -14.56 -51.84 14.19
N LYS A 4 -13.95 -51.14 15.15
CA LYS A 4 -14.00 -49.67 15.18
C LYS A 4 -12.97 -48.97 14.28
N ARG A 5 -11.81 -49.60 14.00
CA ARG A 5 -10.80 -49.02 13.08
C ARG A 5 -11.21 -49.14 11.62
N HIS A 6 -11.85 -50.25 11.23
CA HIS A 6 -12.32 -50.41 9.85
C HIS A 6 -13.51 -49.51 9.54
N TYR A 7 -14.43 -49.35 10.50
CA TYR A 7 -15.56 -48.43 10.36
C TYR A 7 -15.13 -46.97 10.23
N ARG A 8 -14.12 -46.52 11.00
CA ARG A 8 -13.58 -45.15 10.84
C ARG A 8 -12.91 -44.89 9.50
N ARG A 9 -12.21 -45.89 8.95
CA ARG A 9 -11.61 -45.78 7.59
C ARG A 9 -12.68 -45.78 6.50
N LEU A 10 -13.74 -46.58 6.65
CA LEU A 10 -14.87 -46.58 5.70
C LEU A 10 -15.66 -45.27 5.77
N VAL A 11 -15.88 -44.71 6.96
CA VAL A 11 -16.56 -43.42 7.13
C VAL A 11 -15.70 -42.27 6.61
N ALA A 12 -14.37 -42.30 6.82
CA ALA A 12 -13.47 -41.29 6.27
C ALA A 12 -13.39 -41.36 4.73
N ALA A 13 -13.33 -42.57 4.15
CA ALA A 13 -13.36 -42.74 2.70
C ALA A 13 -14.72 -42.33 2.11
N ALA A 14 -15.84 -42.64 2.77
CA ALA A 14 -17.16 -42.18 2.36
C ALA A 14 -17.30 -40.67 2.47
N LEU A 15 -16.78 -40.03 3.53
CA LEU A 15 -16.74 -38.57 3.65
C LEU A 15 -15.89 -37.93 2.55
N PHE A 16 -14.75 -38.54 2.22
CA PHE A 16 -13.86 -38.02 1.17
C PHE A 16 -14.50 -38.12 -0.23
N ILE A 17 -15.25 -39.20 -0.49
CA ILE A 17 -16.03 -39.37 -1.73
C ILE A 17 -17.21 -38.39 -1.77
N ILE A 18 -17.90 -38.17 -0.64
CA ILE A 18 -19.01 -37.20 -0.55
C ILE A 18 -18.50 -35.77 -0.71
N ILE A 19 -17.35 -35.42 -0.11
CA ILE A 19 -16.73 -34.11 -0.24
C ILE A 19 -16.18 -33.92 -1.66
N SER A 20 -15.55 -34.92 -2.26
CA SER A 20 -15.11 -34.84 -3.67
C SER A 20 -16.28 -34.75 -4.64
N ALA A 21 -17.38 -35.47 -4.39
CA ALA A 21 -18.60 -35.36 -5.18
C ALA A 21 -19.30 -34.00 -4.98
N ALA A 22 -19.32 -33.47 -3.76
CA ALA A 22 -19.84 -32.13 -3.45
C ALA A 22 -18.97 -31.02 -4.07
N ILE A 23 -17.65 -31.18 -4.09
CA ILE A 23 -16.72 -30.26 -4.78
C ILE A 23 -16.88 -30.38 -6.30
N THR A 24 -17.11 -31.58 -6.84
CA THR A 24 -17.35 -31.78 -8.27
C THR A 24 -18.72 -31.24 -8.70
N VAL A 25 -19.75 -31.35 -7.86
CA VAL A 25 -21.08 -30.76 -8.08
C VAL A 25 -21.05 -29.25 -7.85
N ALA A 26 -20.32 -28.74 -6.86
CA ALA A 26 -20.11 -27.30 -6.63
C ALA A 26 -19.28 -26.67 -7.76
N ASN A 27 -18.22 -27.34 -8.23
CA ASN A 27 -17.48 -26.92 -9.42
C ASN A 27 -18.33 -27.05 -10.68
N GLY A 28 -19.22 -28.04 -10.78
CA GLY A 28 -20.23 -28.14 -11.83
C GLY A 28 -21.31 -27.04 -11.78
N PHE A 29 -21.63 -26.51 -10.59
CA PHE A 29 -22.54 -25.37 -10.41
C PHE A 29 -21.86 -24.02 -10.63
N ILE A 30 -20.58 -23.88 -10.23
CA ILE A 30 -19.78 -22.67 -10.46
C ILE A 30 -19.37 -22.58 -11.94
N THR A 31 -19.10 -23.70 -12.60
CA THR A 31 -18.84 -23.72 -14.06
C THR A 31 -20.11 -23.68 -14.92
N SER A 32 -21.29 -24.07 -14.41
CA SER A 32 -22.56 -23.95 -15.15
C SER A 32 -23.31 -22.64 -14.96
N SER A 33 -23.03 -21.85 -13.92
CA SER A 33 -23.59 -20.50 -13.75
C SER A 33 -22.84 -19.42 -14.57
N CYS A 34 -21.60 -19.69 -14.97
CA CYS A 34 -20.83 -18.83 -15.90
C CYS A 34 -20.97 -19.22 -17.38
N ALA A 35 -21.80 -20.21 -17.71
CA ALA A 35 -21.93 -20.73 -19.08
C ALA A 35 -23.41 -20.89 -19.49
N ARG A 36 -24.17 -19.79 -19.59
CA ARG A 36 -25.44 -19.74 -20.35
C ARG A 36 -25.94 -18.32 -20.62
N GLN A 37 -25.14 -17.53 -21.33
CA GLN A 37 -25.64 -16.80 -22.51
C GLN A 37 -24.64 -17.05 -23.62
N GLY A 38 -25.04 -17.93 -24.55
CA GLY A 38 -24.24 -18.26 -25.73
C GLY A 38 -24.14 -17.04 -26.64
N ILE A 39 -23.08 -16.27 -26.46
CA ILE A 39 -22.48 -15.54 -27.57
C ILE A 39 -21.48 -16.52 -28.18
N SER A 40 -21.80 -16.94 -29.40
CA SER A 40 -21.01 -17.86 -30.22
C SER A 40 -19.51 -17.50 -30.16
N ARG A 41 -18.70 -18.51 -29.83
CA ARG A 41 -17.22 -18.46 -29.81
C ARG A 41 -16.60 -18.42 -31.21
N SER A 42 -17.31 -17.85 -32.18
CA SER A 42 -16.86 -17.66 -33.56
C SER A 42 -17.32 -16.28 -34.03
N ASN A 43 -16.33 -15.39 -34.26
CA ASN A 43 -16.38 -14.04 -34.85
C ASN A 43 -15.79 -12.91 -33.97
N LEU A 44 -14.62 -13.13 -33.36
CA LEU A 44 -13.72 -12.04 -32.98
C LEU A 44 -12.45 -12.05 -33.85
N MET A 45 -12.61 -12.29 -35.15
CA MET A 45 -11.72 -11.66 -36.11
C MET A 45 -12.22 -10.23 -36.27
N MET A 46 -11.49 -9.28 -35.70
CA MET A 46 -11.66 -7.86 -35.96
C MET A 46 -11.47 -7.59 -37.46
N SER A 47 -12.55 -7.68 -38.23
CA SER A 47 -12.56 -7.40 -39.68
C SER A 47 -13.33 -6.13 -40.03
N SER A 48 -13.57 -5.24 -39.08
CA SER A 48 -14.01 -3.87 -39.34
C SER A 48 -12.94 -2.93 -38.83
N SER A 49 -12.32 -2.18 -39.74
CA SER A 49 -11.30 -1.16 -39.52
C SER A 49 -11.86 0.04 -38.73
N SER A 50 -12.26 -0.18 -37.48
CA SER A 50 -12.46 0.90 -36.52
C SER A 50 -11.10 1.56 -36.34
N LYS A 51 -10.97 2.80 -36.80
CA LYS A 51 -9.75 3.58 -36.57
C LYS A 51 -9.52 3.62 -35.06
N MET A 52 -8.38 3.11 -34.59
CA MET A 52 -7.98 3.30 -33.20
C MET A 52 -7.89 4.81 -32.94
N ILE A 53 -8.56 5.27 -31.90
CA ILE A 53 -8.52 6.67 -31.49
C ILE A 53 -7.23 6.85 -30.68
N GLU A 54 -6.36 7.75 -31.12
CA GLU A 54 -5.08 8.03 -30.46
C GLU A 54 -5.31 8.41 -28.99
N GLY A 55 -4.58 7.75 -28.10
CA GLY A 55 -4.66 7.89 -26.64
C GLY A 55 -5.76 7.11 -25.93
N TYR A 56 -6.54 6.31 -26.68
CA TYR A 56 -7.58 5.41 -26.18
C TYR A 56 -7.35 3.95 -26.63
N GLU A 57 -6.11 3.59 -26.98
CA GLU A 57 -5.75 2.29 -27.55
C GLU A 57 -5.97 1.12 -26.59
N TYR A 58 -5.93 1.38 -25.29
CA TYR A 58 -6.01 0.38 -24.23
C TYR A 58 -7.33 0.41 -23.47
N ILE A 59 -8.38 0.95 -24.08
CA ILE A 59 -9.73 0.90 -23.51
C ILE A 59 -10.70 0.30 -24.53
N HIS A 60 -11.77 -0.31 -24.04
CA HIS A 60 -12.81 -0.86 -24.89
C HIS A 60 -13.42 0.24 -25.76
N PRO A 61 -13.71 -0.02 -27.06
CA PRO A 61 -14.26 0.98 -27.98
C PRO A 61 -15.49 1.71 -27.44
N ASP A 62 -16.41 1.02 -26.77
CA ASP A 62 -17.58 1.64 -26.14
C ASP A 62 -17.20 2.73 -25.12
N ILE A 63 -16.16 2.48 -24.30
CA ILE A 63 -15.68 3.45 -23.32
C ILE A 63 -14.99 4.62 -24.05
N ALA A 64 -14.20 4.34 -25.10
CA ALA A 64 -13.57 5.38 -25.90
C ALA A 64 -14.61 6.29 -26.55
N GLN A 65 -15.69 5.72 -27.05
CA GLN A 65 -16.79 6.46 -27.64
C GLN A 65 -17.54 7.30 -26.60
N MET A 66 -17.72 6.81 -25.36
CA MET A 66 -18.30 7.59 -24.27
C MET A 66 -17.45 8.82 -23.91
N LEU A 67 -16.13 8.74 -24.07
CA LEU A 67 -15.18 9.81 -23.74
C LEU A 67 -14.96 10.83 -24.86
N THR A 68 -15.32 10.49 -26.10
CA THR A 68 -15.03 11.26 -27.32
C THR A 68 -16.29 11.86 -27.95
N GLU A 69 -16.12 12.82 -28.85
CA GLU A 69 -17.22 13.58 -29.48
C GLU A 69 -18.13 12.73 -30.38
N ASP A 70 -17.64 11.57 -30.83
CA ASP A 70 -18.39 10.60 -31.64
C ASP A 70 -19.42 9.79 -30.83
N GLY A 71 -19.52 10.01 -29.52
CA GLY A 71 -20.57 9.45 -28.65
C GLY A 71 -22.00 9.78 -29.09
N ILE A 72 -22.18 10.84 -29.88
CA ILE A 72 -23.48 11.27 -30.43
C ILE A 72 -24.04 10.21 -31.42
N LEU A 73 -23.19 9.40 -32.05
CA LEU A 73 -23.62 8.41 -33.05
C LEU A 73 -24.10 7.08 -32.44
N CYS A 74 -24.01 6.91 -31.11
CA CYS A 74 -24.31 5.63 -30.46
C CYS A 74 -25.82 5.35 -30.28
N ASN A 75 -26.69 6.25 -30.73
CA ASN A 75 -28.11 5.99 -30.88
C ASN A 75 -28.58 6.63 -32.19
N ASN A 76 -29.60 6.06 -32.83
CA ASN A 76 -30.33 6.68 -33.94
C ASN A 76 -31.04 7.95 -33.44
N PHE A 77 -30.26 8.98 -33.15
CA PHE A 77 -30.71 10.19 -32.49
C PHE A 77 -31.32 11.10 -33.54
N ASP A 78 -32.56 11.49 -33.28
CA ASP A 78 -33.24 12.52 -34.05
C ASP A 78 -32.56 13.86 -33.72
N PRO A 79 -31.88 14.53 -34.67
CA PRO A 79 -31.27 15.84 -34.44
C PRO A 79 -32.30 16.94 -34.09
N THR A 80 -33.60 16.63 -34.18
CA THR A 80 -34.69 17.51 -33.72
C THR A 80 -35.14 17.24 -32.27
N ALA A 81 -34.60 16.21 -31.61
CA ALA A 81 -34.73 16.02 -30.17
C ALA A 81 -34.04 17.18 -29.47
N LYS A 82 -34.84 18.21 -29.14
CA LYS A 82 -34.51 19.43 -28.39
C LYS A 82 -33.33 19.18 -27.45
N GLN A 83 -32.27 19.99 -27.58
CA GLN A 83 -31.16 20.14 -26.62
C GLN A 83 -31.52 19.50 -25.29
N SER A 84 -31.03 18.29 -25.04
CA SER A 84 -31.40 17.51 -23.86
C SER A 84 -31.12 18.36 -22.63
N SER A 85 -32.17 18.95 -22.06
CA SER A 85 -32.01 19.96 -21.02
C SER A 85 -31.62 19.25 -19.73
N PHE A 86 -30.32 19.23 -19.41
CA PHE A 86 -29.89 18.89 -18.06
C PHE A 86 -30.38 20.00 -17.10
N PRO A 87 -30.87 19.68 -15.89
CA PRO A 87 -31.54 20.65 -15.02
C PRO A 87 -30.56 21.52 -14.21
N PHE A 88 -29.27 21.38 -14.46
CA PHE A 88 -28.22 22.08 -13.73
C PHE A 88 -27.74 23.30 -14.50
N ARG A 89 -27.38 24.35 -13.77
CA ARG A 89 -26.59 25.49 -14.24
C ARG A 89 -25.33 25.53 -13.39
N VAL A 90 -24.18 25.84 -14.00
CA VAL A 90 -22.96 26.15 -13.24
C VAL A 90 -22.90 27.66 -13.02
N ASP A 91 -22.68 28.07 -11.77
CA ASP A 91 -22.43 29.46 -11.42
C ASP A 91 -21.03 29.86 -11.92
N PRO A 92 -20.90 30.89 -12.77
CA PRO A 92 -19.63 31.21 -13.42
C PRO A 92 -18.58 31.81 -12.46
N ASP A 93 -18.99 32.34 -11.31
CA ASP A 93 -18.08 32.97 -10.35
C ASP A 93 -17.59 31.95 -9.32
N THR A 94 -18.47 31.06 -8.88
CA THR A 94 -18.20 30.10 -7.79
C THR A 94 -17.96 28.67 -8.26
N LEU A 95 -18.21 28.36 -9.53
CA LEU A 95 -18.19 27.01 -10.12
C LEU A 95 -19.06 25.98 -9.37
N THR A 96 -20.09 26.45 -8.65
CA THR A 96 -21.04 25.58 -7.94
C THR A 96 -22.25 25.26 -8.81
N LEU A 97 -22.85 24.09 -8.58
CA LEU A 97 -24.08 23.71 -9.25
C LEU A 97 -25.31 24.36 -8.63
N GLN A 98 -26.20 24.83 -9.50
CA GLN A 98 -27.51 25.37 -9.17
C GLN A 98 -28.61 24.66 -9.97
N LEU A 99 -29.79 24.51 -9.37
CA LEU A 99 -30.97 24.00 -10.08
C LEU A 99 -31.57 25.10 -10.97
N LYS A 100 -31.88 24.76 -12.22
CA LYS A 100 -32.64 25.65 -13.12
C LYS A 100 -34.06 25.82 -12.55
N GLN A 101 -34.48 27.07 -12.32
CA GLN A 101 -35.76 27.42 -11.68
C GLN A 101 -37.03 27.02 -12.46
N GLN A 102 -36.93 26.37 -13.63
CA GLN A 102 -38.08 26.10 -14.49
C GLN A 102 -38.76 24.76 -14.15
N GLY A 103 -39.91 24.87 -13.48
CA GLY A 103 -41.08 23.98 -13.50
C GLY A 103 -40.82 22.48 -13.35
N THR A 104 -41.03 21.94 -12.14
CA THR A 104 -41.24 20.50 -11.82
C THR A 104 -40.71 19.53 -12.88
N VAL A 105 -39.40 19.58 -13.14
CA VAL A 105 -38.74 18.49 -13.84
C VAL A 105 -38.74 17.35 -12.84
N SER A 106 -39.78 16.52 -12.92
CA SER A 106 -39.71 15.13 -12.48
C SER A 106 -38.57 14.53 -13.31
N MET A 107 -37.35 14.62 -12.78
CA MET A 107 -36.31 13.71 -13.19
C MET A 107 -36.90 12.34 -12.88
N GLY A 108 -37.28 11.58 -13.91
CA GLY A 108 -37.63 10.17 -13.82
C GLY A 108 -36.40 9.31 -13.45
N MET A 109 -35.52 9.85 -12.62
CA MET A 109 -34.33 9.26 -12.05
C MET A 109 -34.79 8.50 -10.81
N GLY A 110 -35.38 7.32 -11.01
CA GLY A 110 -35.72 6.43 -9.90
C GLY A 110 -34.49 6.06 -9.07
N ASP A 111 -34.72 5.54 -7.87
CA ASP A 111 -33.65 5.07 -6.98
C ASP A 111 -32.74 4.07 -7.72
N GLY A 112 -31.47 4.42 -7.94
CA GLY A 112 -30.51 3.64 -8.73
C GLY A 112 -30.26 4.08 -10.18
N SER A 113 -30.90 5.13 -10.70
CA SER A 113 -30.67 5.63 -12.06
C SER A 113 -29.27 6.23 -12.27
N ILE A 114 -28.71 6.08 -13.46
CA ILE A 114 -27.51 6.78 -13.93
C ILE A 114 -27.88 7.92 -14.88
N MET A 115 -27.04 8.95 -14.99
CA MET A 115 -27.20 9.97 -16.03
C MET A 115 -26.85 9.39 -17.41
N PRO A 116 -27.72 9.54 -18.43
CA PRO A 116 -27.38 9.16 -19.80
C PRO A 116 -26.09 9.81 -20.30
N ILE A 117 -25.27 9.09 -21.06
CA ILE A 117 -23.92 9.55 -21.39
C ILE A 117 -23.91 10.79 -22.30
N ASP A 118 -24.91 10.91 -23.17
CA ASP A 118 -25.15 12.08 -24.03
C ASP A 118 -25.44 13.33 -23.18
N GLN A 119 -26.27 13.20 -22.15
CA GLN A 119 -26.55 14.29 -21.22
C GLN A 119 -25.31 14.66 -20.40
N LEU A 120 -24.54 13.65 -19.96
CA LEU A 120 -23.30 13.87 -19.22
C LEU A 120 -22.27 14.60 -20.09
N HIS A 121 -22.16 14.26 -21.37
CA HIS A 121 -21.25 14.89 -22.33
C HIS A 121 -21.63 16.36 -22.56
N HIS A 122 -22.92 16.63 -22.83
CA HIS A 122 -23.42 18.00 -22.96
C HIS A 122 -23.18 18.82 -21.69
N PHE A 123 -23.34 18.21 -20.52
CA PHE A 123 -23.07 18.87 -19.25
C PHE A 123 -21.57 19.12 -19.05
N ALA A 124 -20.70 18.17 -19.40
CA ALA A 124 -19.26 18.35 -19.35
C ALA A 124 -18.78 19.49 -20.26
N ASN A 125 -19.32 19.61 -21.49
CA ASN A 125 -19.02 20.73 -22.38
C ASN A 125 -19.47 22.07 -21.75
N HIS A 126 -20.65 22.11 -21.14
CA HIS A 126 -21.11 23.31 -20.44
C HIS A 126 -20.22 23.70 -19.26
N CYS A 127 -19.72 22.71 -18.50
CA CYS A 127 -18.73 22.96 -17.47
C CYS A 127 -17.41 23.50 -18.07
N ASP A 128 -16.95 22.96 -19.19
CA ASP A 128 -15.73 23.42 -19.87
C ASP A 128 -15.82 24.87 -20.32
N ASP A 129 -16.93 25.24 -20.98
CA ASP A 129 -17.19 26.61 -21.42
C ASP A 129 -17.14 27.60 -20.26
N ILE A 130 -17.57 27.19 -19.07
CA ILE A 130 -17.60 28.07 -17.89
C ILE A 130 -16.24 28.12 -17.20
N VAL A 131 -15.59 26.97 -16.99
CA VAL A 131 -14.31 26.89 -16.29
C VAL A 131 -13.19 27.55 -17.09
N PHE A 132 -13.17 27.35 -18.42
CA PHE A 132 -12.08 27.77 -19.29
C PHE A 132 -12.46 28.81 -20.36
N GLY A 133 -13.75 29.15 -20.52
CA GLY A 133 -14.18 30.20 -21.44
C GLY A 133 -14.14 31.62 -20.85
N GLY A 134 -14.00 31.74 -19.53
CA GLY A 134 -13.91 33.01 -18.80
C GLY A 134 -12.49 33.42 -18.39
N ASN A 135 -12.35 34.57 -17.72
CA ASN A 135 -11.11 34.97 -17.08
C ASN A 135 -10.94 34.21 -15.76
N THR A 136 -10.03 33.22 -15.72
CA THR A 136 -9.80 32.39 -14.52
C THR A 136 -9.39 33.18 -13.29
N ASN A 137 -8.82 34.39 -13.47
CA ASN A 137 -8.37 35.24 -12.36
C ASN A 137 -9.51 35.87 -11.55
N THR A 138 -10.76 35.78 -12.01
CA THR A 138 -11.93 36.32 -11.30
C THR A 138 -12.75 35.25 -10.59
N LEU A 139 -12.33 33.98 -10.65
CA LEU A 139 -13.06 32.88 -10.03
C LEU A 139 -12.95 32.94 -8.50
N ASN A 140 -14.08 32.95 -7.82
CA ASN A 140 -14.19 32.84 -6.36
C ASN A 140 -14.34 31.37 -5.97
N VAL A 141 -13.24 30.61 -6.09
CA VAL A 141 -13.19 29.17 -5.82
C VAL A 141 -12.07 28.83 -4.85
N GLN A 142 -12.09 27.60 -4.31
CA GLN A 142 -11.06 27.17 -3.38
C GLN A 142 -9.68 27.07 -4.06
N ASN A 143 -8.60 27.33 -3.31
CA ASN A 143 -7.22 27.29 -3.83
C ASN A 143 -6.87 25.95 -4.49
N LYS A 144 -7.42 24.83 -4.02
CA LYS A 144 -7.21 23.52 -4.67
C LYS A 144 -7.79 23.45 -6.10
N ILE A 145 -8.91 24.13 -6.36
CA ILE A 145 -9.52 24.21 -7.70
C ILE A 145 -8.66 25.09 -8.61
N LEU A 146 -8.23 26.26 -8.13
CA LEU A 146 -7.28 27.11 -8.86
C LEU A 146 -5.99 26.36 -9.17
N GLY A 147 -5.43 25.65 -8.19
CA GLY A 147 -4.24 24.83 -8.35
C GLY A 147 -4.40 23.76 -9.42
N LEU A 148 -5.55 23.09 -9.50
CA LEU A 148 -5.84 22.11 -10.55
C LEU A 148 -5.97 22.77 -11.94
N ILE A 149 -6.57 23.95 -12.02
CA ILE A 149 -6.64 24.74 -13.26
C ILE A 149 -5.21 25.10 -13.70
N CYS A 150 -4.39 25.63 -12.81
CA CYS A 150 -2.99 25.95 -13.09
C CYS A 150 -2.19 24.72 -13.50
N LEU A 151 -2.37 23.58 -12.82
CA LEU A 151 -1.73 22.31 -13.15
C LEU A 151 -2.09 21.86 -14.58
N SER A 152 -3.35 22.01 -14.99
CA SER A 152 -3.81 21.66 -16.34
C SER A 152 -3.26 22.57 -17.45
N GLN A 153 -2.75 23.75 -17.07
CA GLN A 153 -2.22 24.76 -17.98
C GLN A 153 -0.67 24.75 -18.03
N LEU A 154 -0.01 23.93 -17.21
CA LEU A 154 1.44 23.78 -17.28
C LEU A 154 1.83 23.35 -18.69
N SER A 155 2.66 24.18 -19.33
CA SER A 155 3.14 23.96 -20.69
C SER A 155 4.59 23.48 -20.63
N SER A 156 4.95 22.50 -21.46
CA SER A 156 6.35 22.11 -21.55
C SER A 156 7.19 23.25 -22.11
N THR A 157 8.29 23.54 -21.45
CA THR A 157 9.21 24.61 -21.87
C THR A 157 9.98 24.27 -23.15
N SER A 158 9.86 23.03 -23.65
CA SER A 158 10.55 22.53 -24.84
C SER A 158 9.69 22.51 -26.11
N SER A 159 9.77 23.59 -26.90
CA SER A 159 9.58 23.66 -28.38
C SER A 159 8.21 23.35 -29.03
N ASN A 160 7.63 24.39 -29.66
CA ASN A 160 6.85 24.43 -30.93
C ASN A 160 5.72 23.42 -31.24
N SER A 161 5.32 22.49 -30.36
CA SER A 161 4.23 21.53 -30.62
C SER A 161 2.95 21.88 -29.83
N SER A 162 2.27 22.95 -30.26
CA SER A 162 1.30 23.69 -29.44
C SER A 162 -0.03 23.02 -29.09
N SER A 163 -0.33 21.79 -29.53
CA SER A 163 -1.64 21.14 -29.25
C SER A 163 -1.57 19.83 -28.45
N ARG A 164 -0.50 19.04 -28.55
CA ARG A 164 -0.41 17.71 -27.90
C ARG A 164 0.19 17.75 -26.49
N GLU A 165 0.97 18.76 -26.17
CA GLU A 165 1.60 18.88 -24.85
C GLU A 165 0.58 19.29 -23.77
N SER A 166 -0.40 20.12 -24.14
CA SER A 166 -1.49 20.54 -23.25
C SER A 166 -2.36 19.36 -22.76
N THR A 167 -2.47 18.27 -23.53
CA THR A 167 -3.30 17.12 -23.13
C THR A 167 -2.69 16.32 -21.98
N SER A 168 -1.35 16.31 -21.84
CA SER A 168 -0.67 15.57 -20.76
C SER A 168 -0.91 16.24 -19.40
N ALA A 169 -0.85 17.57 -19.36
CA ALA A 169 -1.18 18.36 -18.17
C ALA A 169 -2.64 18.15 -17.74
N ILE A 170 -3.58 18.09 -18.70
CA ILE A 170 -4.99 17.77 -18.44
C ILE A 170 -5.15 16.38 -17.83
N VAL A 171 -4.45 15.35 -18.35
CA VAL A 171 -4.52 13.99 -17.81
C VAL A 171 -4.01 13.95 -16.38
N VAL A 172 -2.88 14.58 -16.08
CA VAL A 172 -2.33 14.66 -14.71
C VAL A 172 -3.28 15.39 -13.77
N ALA A 173 -3.77 16.57 -14.16
CA ALA A 173 -4.74 17.32 -13.37
C ALA A 173 -6.03 16.50 -13.14
N SER A 174 -6.44 15.70 -14.12
CA SER A 174 -7.58 14.81 -14.01
C SER A 174 -7.33 13.64 -13.06
N MET A 175 -6.13 13.04 -13.05
CA MET A 175 -5.75 12.00 -12.10
C MET A 175 -5.83 12.52 -10.64
N VAL A 176 -5.34 13.74 -10.41
CA VAL A 176 -5.39 14.38 -9.09
C VAL A 176 -6.82 14.75 -8.72
N SER A 177 -7.58 15.34 -9.64
CA SER A 177 -8.95 15.80 -9.38
C SER A 177 -9.91 14.63 -9.07
N VAL A 178 -9.83 13.50 -9.77
CA VAL A 178 -10.70 12.34 -9.45
C VAL A 178 -10.41 11.74 -8.08
N ASN A 179 -9.15 11.77 -7.62
CA ASN A 179 -8.80 11.35 -6.26
C ASN A 179 -9.40 12.33 -5.23
N LEU A 180 -9.26 13.64 -5.45
CA LEU A 180 -9.85 14.66 -4.58
C LEU A 180 -11.37 14.64 -4.60
N LEU A 181 -12.01 14.28 -5.72
CA LEU A 181 -13.47 14.11 -5.80
C LEU A 181 -13.95 12.97 -4.88
N GLU A 182 -13.24 11.85 -4.83
CA GLU A 182 -13.53 10.78 -3.88
C GLU A 182 -13.44 11.28 -2.42
N SER A 183 -12.43 12.09 -2.10
CA SER A 183 -12.26 12.70 -0.78
C SER A 183 -13.36 13.72 -0.45
N SER A 184 -13.79 14.55 -1.40
CA SER A 184 -14.92 15.48 -1.22
C SER A 184 -16.25 14.73 -1.00
N ILE A 185 -16.48 13.61 -1.71
CA ILE A 185 -17.63 12.74 -1.46
C ILE A 185 -17.61 12.21 -0.01
N ARG A 186 -16.44 11.72 0.42
CA ARG A 186 -16.24 11.18 1.79
C ARG A 186 -16.50 12.24 2.85
N SER A 187 -15.94 13.44 2.69
CA SER A 187 -16.11 14.56 3.61
C SER A 187 -17.57 15.01 3.70
N ALA A 188 -18.28 15.09 2.57
CA ALA A 188 -19.70 15.44 2.55
C ALA A 188 -20.55 14.43 3.34
N LEU A 189 -20.31 13.13 3.17
CA LEU A 189 -21.06 12.10 3.89
C LEU A 189 -20.74 12.06 5.38
N LEU A 190 -19.47 12.19 5.77
CA LEU A 190 -19.06 12.22 7.17
C LEU A 190 -19.71 13.39 7.93
N LYS A 191 -19.88 14.54 7.27
CA LYS A 191 -20.57 15.69 7.86
C LYS A 191 -22.07 15.44 8.07
N ILE A 192 -22.73 14.80 7.10
CA ILE A 192 -24.18 14.56 7.14
C ILE A 192 -24.53 13.43 8.11
N ARG A 193 -23.67 12.42 8.21
CA ARG A 193 -23.81 11.29 9.13
C ARG A 193 -22.50 11.12 9.89
N PRO A 194 -22.27 11.90 10.97
CA PRO A 194 -21.15 11.65 11.85
C PRO A 194 -21.30 10.22 12.38
N GLN A 195 -20.46 9.31 11.91
CA GLN A 195 -20.55 7.94 12.37
C GLN A 195 -20.34 7.93 13.89
N ASN A 196 -21.23 7.25 14.63
CA ASN A 196 -20.97 6.92 16.02
C ASN A 196 -19.63 6.17 16.05
N SER A 197 -18.62 6.80 16.64
CA SER A 197 -17.20 6.40 16.64
C SER A 197 -16.90 4.96 17.10
N ASN A 198 -17.91 4.25 17.61
CA ASN A 198 -17.83 2.86 18.06
C ASN A 198 -17.97 1.82 16.93
N HIS A 199 -18.31 2.22 15.70
CA HIS A 199 -18.37 1.32 14.53
C HIS A 199 -17.43 1.76 13.41
N GLN A 200 -16.17 2.10 13.75
CA GLN A 200 -15.10 2.10 12.75
C GLN A 200 -14.92 0.67 12.23
N THR A 201 -15.66 0.30 11.18
CA THR A 201 -15.26 -0.79 10.30
C THR A 201 -13.83 -0.51 9.87
N LYS A 202 -12.93 -1.47 10.07
CA LYS A 202 -11.50 -1.37 9.71
C LYS A 202 -11.35 -1.18 8.20
N GLY A 203 -11.45 0.06 7.70
CA GLY A 203 -11.25 0.40 6.29
C GLY A 203 -12.07 1.61 5.82
N ALA A 204 -11.57 2.31 4.80
CA ALA A 204 -12.34 3.34 4.11
C ALA A 204 -13.54 2.69 3.38
N PRO A 205 -14.74 3.30 3.40
CA PRO A 205 -15.90 2.77 2.69
C PRO A 205 -15.65 2.76 1.17
N LEU A 206 -16.20 1.76 0.47
CA LEU A 206 -16.12 1.70 -0.99
C LEU A 206 -16.82 2.90 -1.62
N LEU A 207 -16.24 3.46 -2.70
CA LEU A 207 -16.81 4.58 -3.45
C LEU A 207 -18.26 4.32 -3.91
N SER A 208 -18.55 3.09 -4.36
CA SER A 208 -19.91 2.68 -4.73
C SER A 208 -20.90 2.82 -3.58
N ASN A 209 -20.47 2.49 -2.35
CA ASN A 209 -21.31 2.57 -1.16
C ASN A 209 -21.52 4.02 -0.77
N MET A 210 -20.49 4.85 -0.84
CA MET A 210 -20.61 6.29 -0.60
C MET A 210 -21.60 6.96 -1.57
N ILE A 211 -21.50 6.68 -2.87
CA ILE A 211 -22.41 7.25 -3.88
C ILE A 211 -23.85 6.76 -3.69
N GLU A 212 -24.03 5.52 -3.25
CA GLU A 212 -25.33 4.92 -2.95
C GLU A 212 -25.94 5.43 -1.63
N GLU A 213 -25.12 5.78 -0.65
CA GLU A 213 -25.57 6.48 0.55
C GLU A 213 -26.00 7.92 0.21
N MET A 214 -25.28 8.57 -0.71
CA MET A 214 -25.62 9.90 -1.20
C MET A 214 -26.97 9.93 -1.93
N SER A 215 -27.32 8.91 -2.73
CA SER A 215 -28.64 8.85 -3.38
C SER A 215 -29.80 8.72 -2.38
N LYS A 216 -29.54 8.23 -1.16
CA LYS A 216 -30.54 8.04 -0.11
C LYS A 216 -30.70 9.26 0.80
N LEU A 217 -29.98 10.35 0.53
CA LEU A 217 -30.13 11.59 1.26
C LEU A 217 -31.47 12.25 0.92
N ASP A 218 -32.10 12.83 1.94
CA ASP A 218 -33.35 13.57 1.77
C ASP A 218 -33.09 14.78 0.85
N THR A 219 -34.04 15.10 -0.01
CA THR A 219 -34.01 16.25 -0.92
C THR A 219 -34.62 17.52 -0.30
N ASP A 220 -35.11 17.45 0.95
CA ASP A 220 -35.74 18.59 1.61
C ASP A 220 -34.78 19.80 1.64
N PRO A 221 -35.14 20.92 0.97
CA PRO A 221 -34.32 22.12 0.93
C PRO A 221 -34.20 22.82 2.31
N SER A 222 -35.00 22.43 3.30
CA SER A 222 -34.88 22.93 4.67
C SER A 222 -33.60 22.42 5.38
N LEU A 223 -33.03 21.31 4.91
CA LEU A 223 -31.85 20.69 5.48
C LEU A 223 -30.60 21.48 5.12
N GLU A 224 -29.71 21.67 6.10
CA GLU A 224 -28.54 22.55 5.95
C GLU A 224 -27.64 22.16 4.77
N TYR A 225 -27.46 20.85 4.54
CA TYR A 225 -26.65 20.32 3.45
C TYR A 225 -27.32 20.41 2.06
N ASN A 226 -28.61 20.75 2.00
CA ASN A 226 -29.37 20.94 0.75
C ASN A 226 -29.61 22.41 0.41
N LYS A 227 -29.21 23.35 1.28
CA LYS A 227 -29.43 24.80 1.08
C LYS A 227 -28.80 25.32 -0.21
N LEU A 228 -27.64 24.78 -0.58
CA LEU A 228 -26.92 25.14 -1.80
C LEU A 228 -27.34 24.24 -2.97
N PHE A 229 -27.28 22.92 -2.77
CA PHE A 229 -27.60 21.93 -3.79
C PHE A 229 -28.04 20.60 -3.14
N PRO A 230 -29.13 19.95 -3.59
CA PRO A 230 -29.52 18.64 -3.09
C PRO A 230 -28.54 17.54 -3.51
N LEU A 231 -27.74 17.03 -2.58
CA LEU A 231 -26.63 16.12 -2.88
C LEU A 231 -27.05 14.80 -3.54
N SER A 232 -28.26 14.31 -3.27
CA SER A 232 -28.79 13.10 -3.91
C SER A 232 -28.87 13.23 -5.44
N LEU A 233 -29.00 14.46 -5.97
CA LEU A 233 -29.00 14.73 -7.42
C LEU A 233 -27.62 14.59 -8.07
N LEU A 234 -26.53 14.55 -7.28
CA LEU A 234 -25.19 14.26 -7.80
C LEU A 234 -25.00 12.76 -8.05
N SER A 235 -25.74 11.89 -7.35
CA SER A 235 -25.51 10.44 -7.42
C SER A 235 -25.59 9.88 -8.85
N PRO A 236 -26.58 10.21 -9.70
CA PRO A 236 -26.61 9.73 -11.08
C PRO A 236 -25.39 10.17 -11.91
N ILE A 237 -24.88 11.38 -11.71
CA ILE A 237 -23.67 11.90 -12.37
C ILE A 237 -22.44 11.10 -11.91
N LEU A 238 -22.29 10.96 -10.60
CA LEU A 238 -21.16 10.24 -9.99
C LEU A 238 -21.17 8.75 -10.36
N LYS A 239 -22.35 8.12 -10.43
CA LYS A 239 -22.51 6.72 -10.89
C LYS A 239 -22.06 6.57 -12.34
N THR A 240 -22.48 7.45 -13.26
CA THR A 240 -22.04 7.39 -14.66
C THR A 240 -20.55 7.67 -14.80
N LEU A 241 -20.02 8.67 -14.08
CA LEU A 241 -18.63 9.12 -14.22
C LEU A 241 -17.63 8.15 -13.58
N LEU A 242 -17.88 7.70 -12.35
CA LEU A 242 -16.88 7.05 -11.49
C LEU A 242 -17.05 5.54 -11.33
N LEU A 243 -18.23 4.97 -11.60
CA LEU A 243 -18.49 3.55 -11.35
C LEU A 243 -18.54 2.73 -12.64
N PRO A 244 -18.05 1.47 -12.61
CA PRO A 244 -18.24 0.52 -13.71
C PRO A 244 -19.66 -0.05 -13.66
N THR A 245 -20.64 0.70 -14.17
CA THR A 245 -22.05 0.24 -14.16
C THR A 245 -22.34 -0.67 -15.37
N LYS A 246 -23.18 -1.69 -15.17
CA LYS A 246 -23.64 -2.58 -16.26
C LYS A 246 -24.41 -1.83 -17.37
N VAL A 247 -24.85 -0.61 -17.06
CA VAL A 247 -25.68 0.25 -17.92
C VAL A 247 -24.86 1.35 -18.62
N GLY A 248 -23.53 1.28 -18.58
CA GLY A 248 -22.66 2.16 -19.39
C GLY A 248 -21.98 3.29 -18.62
N GLY A 249 -21.45 3.02 -17.42
CA GLY A 249 -20.61 3.96 -16.70
C GLY A 249 -19.19 4.02 -17.26
N VAL A 250 -18.60 5.21 -17.28
CA VAL A 250 -17.27 5.51 -17.83
C VAL A 250 -16.16 4.91 -16.98
N ASN A 251 -16.34 4.88 -15.65
CA ASN A 251 -15.32 4.44 -14.69
C ASN A 251 -14.02 5.28 -14.77
N LEU A 252 -14.15 6.60 -14.97
CA LEU A 252 -13.04 7.51 -15.27
C LEU A 252 -11.94 7.46 -14.22
N ARG A 253 -12.30 7.36 -12.93
CA ARG A 253 -11.37 7.23 -11.81
C ARG A 253 -10.39 6.09 -12.06
N ASN A 254 -10.88 4.89 -12.35
CA ASN A 254 -10.01 3.74 -12.53
C ASN A 254 -9.23 3.80 -13.85
N LEU A 255 -9.82 4.34 -14.92
CA LEU A 255 -9.09 4.51 -16.19
C LEU A 255 -7.86 5.40 -16.02
N LEU A 256 -8.00 6.51 -15.29
CA LEU A 256 -6.91 7.44 -14.98
C LEU A 256 -5.92 6.83 -13.98
N SER A 257 -6.39 6.38 -12.81
CA SER A 257 -5.50 5.87 -11.76
C SER A 257 -4.68 4.67 -12.24
N HIS A 258 -5.22 3.81 -13.10
CA HIS A 258 -4.53 2.62 -13.62
C HIS A 258 -3.79 2.87 -14.95
N GLY A 259 -3.70 4.14 -15.38
CA GLY A 259 -2.87 4.60 -16.51
C GLY A 259 -3.36 4.19 -17.89
N PHE A 260 -4.63 3.81 -18.07
CA PHE A 260 -5.17 3.39 -19.37
C PHE A 260 -5.29 4.54 -20.38
N LEU A 261 -5.45 5.77 -19.90
CA LEU A 261 -5.59 6.96 -20.72
C LEU A 261 -4.26 7.71 -20.82
N SER A 262 -3.83 8.02 -22.05
CA SER A 262 -2.71 8.93 -22.27
C SER A 262 -3.14 10.33 -22.71
N THR A 263 -4.42 10.49 -23.04
CA THR A 263 -5.07 11.75 -23.35
C THR A 263 -6.45 11.77 -22.71
N LEU A 264 -6.96 12.97 -22.42
CA LEU A 264 -8.32 13.17 -21.97
C LEU A 264 -8.78 14.56 -22.39
N ASP A 265 -10.02 14.64 -22.86
CA ASP A 265 -10.63 15.94 -23.16
C ASP A 265 -10.81 16.76 -21.87
N ARG A 266 -10.44 18.05 -21.94
CA ARG A 266 -10.50 19.00 -20.83
C ARG A 266 -11.89 19.08 -20.19
N ARG A 267 -12.96 18.84 -20.94
CA ARG A 267 -14.33 18.86 -20.41
C ARG A 267 -14.56 17.92 -19.23
N TRP A 268 -13.88 16.77 -19.22
CA TRP A 268 -14.00 15.80 -18.13
C TRP A 268 -13.32 16.28 -16.85
N LEU A 269 -12.20 17.00 -16.99
CA LEU A 269 -11.60 17.74 -15.88
C LEU A 269 -12.55 18.81 -15.37
N SER A 270 -13.08 19.65 -16.26
CA SER A 270 -14.01 20.74 -15.93
C SER A 270 -15.23 20.25 -15.14
N LEU A 271 -15.84 19.14 -15.58
CA LEU A 271 -16.91 18.48 -14.83
C LEU A 271 -16.46 18.06 -13.42
N THR A 272 -15.31 17.43 -13.30
CA THR A 272 -14.76 16.96 -12.02
C THR A 272 -14.51 18.14 -11.06
N LEU A 273 -13.98 19.25 -11.55
CA LEU A 273 -13.75 20.47 -10.75
C LEU A 273 -15.04 21.06 -10.20
N VAL A 274 -16.08 21.17 -11.04
CA VAL A 274 -17.41 21.67 -10.64
C VAL A 274 -18.05 20.76 -9.59
N LEU A 275 -17.89 19.44 -9.72
CA LEU A 275 -18.39 18.47 -8.74
C LEU A 275 -17.68 18.60 -7.38
N ILE A 276 -16.34 18.72 -7.38
CA ILE A 276 -15.54 18.95 -6.15
C ILE A 276 -16.02 20.23 -5.46
N GLN A 277 -16.02 21.35 -6.20
CA GLN A 277 -16.38 22.67 -5.66
C GLN A 277 -17.81 22.70 -5.10
N THR A 278 -18.75 22.01 -5.76
CA THR A 278 -20.14 21.87 -5.28
C THR A 278 -20.20 21.08 -3.98
N LEU A 279 -19.54 19.91 -3.91
CA LEU A 279 -19.51 19.06 -2.71
C LEU A 279 -18.89 19.79 -1.53
N ASP A 280 -17.77 20.49 -1.73
CA ASP A 280 -17.09 21.20 -0.65
C ASP A 280 -17.88 22.43 -0.18
N SER A 281 -18.59 23.10 -1.09
CA SER A 281 -19.45 24.25 -0.74
C SER A 281 -20.64 23.85 0.13
N CYS A 282 -21.18 22.64 -0.05
CA CYS A 282 -22.17 22.07 0.87
C CYS A 282 -21.58 21.74 2.25
N CYS A 283 -20.24 21.70 2.39
CA CYS A 283 -19.55 21.33 3.62
C CYS A 283 -19.10 22.52 4.49
N VAL A 284 -19.37 23.78 4.12
CA VAL A 284 -18.90 24.96 4.87
C VAL A 284 -19.74 25.19 6.14
N SER A 285 -19.34 24.64 7.28
CA SER A 285 -19.77 25.12 8.61
C SER A 285 -18.67 24.91 9.66
N VAL A 286 -18.46 25.97 10.45
CA VAL A 286 -17.61 26.20 11.63
C VAL A 286 -17.16 24.95 12.41
N ASP A 287 -16.04 24.36 11.98
CA ASP A 287 -14.93 23.86 12.81
C ASP A 287 -14.06 22.99 11.90
N ASP A 288 -13.07 23.63 11.23
CA ASP A 288 -11.99 22.97 10.49
C ASP A 288 -11.05 22.23 11.45
N THR A 289 -11.63 21.33 12.24
CA THR A 289 -10.87 20.33 12.98
C THR A 289 -10.36 19.39 11.90
N ARG A 290 -9.20 19.72 11.30
CA ARG A 290 -8.47 18.87 10.36
C ARG A 290 -8.64 17.44 10.83
N MET A 291 -9.41 16.64 10.09
CA MET A 291 -9.47 15.22 10.38
C MET A 291 -8.06 14.73 10.16
N MET A 292 -7.29 14.60 11.24
CA MET A 292 -5.92 14.14 11.23
C MET A 292 -5.96 12.68 10.81
N THR A 293 -6.06 12.44 9.51
CA THR A 293 -5.65 11.18 8.91
C THR A 293 -4.25 10.93 9.43
N LYS A 294 -4.06 9.84 10.18
CA LYS A 294 -2.75 9.46 10.70
C LYS A 294 -1.79 9.46 9.53
N GLN A 295 -0.98 10.50 9.44
CA GLN A 295 0.00 10.66 8.38
C GLN A 295 0.94 9.47 8.47
N ARG A 296 1.11 8.73 7.37
CA ARG A 296 2.16 7.72 7.33
C ARG A 296 3.49 8.45 7.36
N ASP A 297 4.33 8.05 8.30
CA ASP A 297 5.69 8.54 8.39
C ASP A 297 6.55 7.79 7.37
N ILE A 298 6.87 8.46 6.25
CA ILE A 298 7.71 7.90 5.17
C ILE A 298 9.18 8.25 5.40
N SER A 299 9.52 8.98 6.47
CA SER A 299 10.91 9.32 6.79
C SER A 299 11.81 8.09 6.99
N SER A 300 11.20 6.92 7.19
CA SER A 300 11.89 5.64 7.24
C SER A 300 12.40 5.11 5.90
N LEU A 301 12.03 5.70 4.75
CA LEU A 301 12.40 5.18 3.43
C LEU A 301 13.92 5.10 3.27
N THR A 302 14.65 6.15 3.66
CA THR A 302 16.12 6.20 3.58
C THR A 302 16.84 5.69 4.83
N LYS A 303 16.12 5.09 5.78
CA LYS A 303 16.69 4.43 6.97
C LYS A 303 17.61 3.26 6.60
N TYR A 304 17.36 2.61 5.47
CA TYR A 304 18.10 1.43 5.03
C TYR A 304 18.98 1.74 3.82
N ASP A 305 20.27 1.36 3.88
CA ASP A 305 21.27 1.66 2.85
C ASP A 305 20.87 1.21 1.42
N PRO A 306 20.23 0.04 1.20
CA PRO A 306 19.80 -0.35 -0.15
C PRO A 306 18.78 0.63 -0.74
N MET A 307 17.78 1.06 0.04
CA MET A 307 16.78 2.03 -0.42
C MET A 307 17.40 3.42 -0.58
N LYS A 308 18.25 3.85 0.35
CA LYS A 308 18.97 5.11 0.24
C LYS A 308 19.80 5.18 -1.05
N SER A 309 20.47 4.09 -1.42
CA SER A 309 21.23 4.01 -2.68
C SER A 309 20.35 4.18 -3.91
N GLU A 310 19.14 3.60 -3.91
CA GLU A 310 18.16 3.77 -4.98
C GLU A 310 17.58 5.18 -5.04
N VAL A 311 17.34 5.79 -3.87
CA VAL A 311 16.92 7.20 -3.75
C VAL A 311 17.99 8.14 -4.29
N ASP A 312 19.25 7.97 -3.86
CA ASP A 312 20.38 8.78 -4.31
C ASP A 312 20.60 8.64 -5.82
N TYR A 313 20.42 7.44 -6.37
CA TYR A 313 20.47 7.20 -7.81
C TYR A 313 19.37 7.95 -8.57
N GLY A 314 18.11 7.82 -8.13
CA GLY A 314 16.98 8.53 -8.74
C GLY A 314 17.12 10.05 -8.66
N LYS A 315 17.62 10.56 -7.53
CA LYS A 315 17.96 11.98 -7.36
C LYS A 315 19.04 12.42 -8.35
N ALA A 316 20.05 11.58 -8.58
CA ALA A 316 21.10 11.85 -9.54
C ALA A 316 20.63 11.75 -11.00
N LEU A 317 19.51 11.08 -11.29
CA LEU A 317 18.85 11.10 -12.60
C LEU A 317 18.07 12.40 -12.82
N LEU A 318 17.28 12.80 -11.82
CA LEU A 318 16.46 14.02 -11.88
C LEU A 318 17.30 15.31 -11.86
N SER A 319 18.51 15.28 -11.30
CA SER A 319 19.36 16.47 -11.18
C SER A 319 20.03 16.91 -12.48
N LEU A 320 20.08 16.06 -13.51
CA LEU A 320 20.78 16.34 -14.77
C LEU A 320 19.85 16.08 -15.96
N SER A 321 19.56 17.14 -16.73
CA SER A 321 18.72 17.06 -17.95
C SER A 321 19.20 15.99 -18.94
N SER A 322 20.51 15.82 -19.12
CA SER A 322 21.07 14.77 -19.98
C SER A 322 20.73 13.36 -19.50
N ARG A 323 20.63 13.14 -18.19
CA ARG A 323 20.25 11.84 -17.60
C ARG A 323 18.76 11.60 -17.71
N MET A 324 17.92 12.61 -17.49
CA MET A 324 16.48 12.51 -17.74
C MET A 324 16.19 12.17 -19.21
N HIS A 325 16.86 12.81 -20.16
CA HIS A 325 16.74 12.43 -21.58
C HIS A 325 17.27 11.02 -21.87
N GLY A 326 18.30 10.58 -21.15
CA GLY A 326 18.78 9.19 -21.20
C GLY A 326 17.71 8.20 -20.75
N LEU A 327 17.08 8.45 -19.61
CA LEU A 327 15.96 7.66 -19.09
C LEU A 327 14.76 7.68 -20.04
N GLU A 328 14.39 8.86 -20.54
CA GLU A 328 13.33 9.02 -21.54
C GLU A 328 13.61 8.15 -22.76
N SER A 329 14.81 8.26 -23.31
CA SER A 329 15.23 7.51 -24.48
C SER A 329 15.23 6.00 -24.23
N ALA A 330 15.72 5.55 -23.07
CA ALA A 330 15.75 4.13 -22.70
C ALA A 330 14.33 3.56 -22.57
N SER A 331 13.44 4.28 -21.88
CA SER A 331 12.06 3.86 -21.61
C SER A 331 11.21 3.81 -22.88
N CYS A 332 11.38 4.80 -23.78
CA CYS A 332 10.62 4.91 -25.03
C CYS A 332 11.16 4.02 -26.15
N ARG A 333 12.48 3.82 -26.26
CA ARG A 333 13.08 2.94 -27.30
C ARG A 333 13.02 1.47 -26.92
N GLY A 334 12.97 1.16 -25.62
CA GLY A 334 12.84 -0.21 -25.12
C GLY A 334 11.41 -0.75 -25.17
N ASP A 335 10.46 0.01 -25.73
CA ASP A 335 9.03 -0.30 -25.74
C ASP A 335 8.46 -0.62 -24.33
N PHE A 336 9.08 -0.04 -23.29
CA PHE A 336 8.54 -0.15 -21.93
C PHE A 336 7.38 0.82 -21.77
N VAL A 337 7.61 2.11 -22.01
CA VAL A 337 6.54 3.12 -22.08
C VAL A 337 5.91 3.04 -23.47
N PRO A 338 4.62 2.71 -23.59
CA PRO A 338 3.95 2.59 -24.89
C PRO A 338 3.93 3.94 -25.63
N SER A 339 3.92 3.90 -26.96
CA SER A 339 3.98 5.09 -27.82
C SER A 339 2.91 6.13 -27.50
N SER A 340 1.70 5.68 -27.18
CA SER A 340 0.56 6.53 -26.78
C SER A 340 0.86 7.36 -25.52
N HIS A 341 1.70 6.88 -24.60
CA HIS A 341 1.97 7.49 -23.30
C HIS A 341 3.30 8.26 -23.24
N GLN A 342 4.08 8.28 -24.33
CA GLN A 342 5.40 8.93 -24.33
C GLN A 342 5.34 10.43 -24.00
N ASN A 343 4.30 11.13 -24.46
CA ASN A 343 4.13 12.56 -24.15
C ASN A 343 3.79 12.78 -22.67
N LEU A 344 2.89 11.95 -22.11
CA LEU A 344 2.57 11.99 -20.69
C LEU A 344 3.81 11.70 -19.84
N PHE A 345 4.59 10.69 -20.23
CA PHE A 345 5.84 10.36 -19.55
C PHE A 345 6.87 11.49 -19.64
N ARG A 346 7.06 12.11 -20.82
CA ARG A 346 7.95 13.27 -20.98
C ARG A 346 7.51 14.43 -20.10
N PHE A 347 6.22 14.75 -20.10
CA PHE A 347 5.65 15.80 -19.25
C PHE A 347 5.90 15.49 -17.77
N THR A 348 5.55 14.29 -17.30
CA THR A 348 5.78 13.89 -15.90
C THR A 348 7.26 13.94 -15.54
N LEU A 349 8.15 13.43 -16.38
CA LEU A 349 9.58 13.38 -16.07
C LEU A 349 10.25 14.76 -16.09
N HIS A 350 10.02 15.56 -17.13
CA HIS A 350 10.75 16.82 -17.33
C HIS A 350 10.07 18.01 -16.66
N GLU A 351 8.74 18.09 -16.70
CA GLU A 351 8.02 19.23 -16.11
C GLU A 351 7.76 19.05 -14.63
N LEU A 352 7.39 17.84 -14.18
CA LEU A 352 7.11 17.58 -12.76
C LEU A 352 8.35 17.06 -12.01
N GLY A 353 9.15 16.18 -12.63
CA GLY A 353 10.33 15.59 -11.99
C GLY A 353 11.40 16.61 -11.61
N THR A 354 11.59 17.67 -12.41
CA THR A 354 12.51 18.76 -12.09
C THR A 354 12.08 19.55 -10.86
N THR A 355 10.77 19.74 -10.66
CA THR A 355 10.23 20.44 -9.48
C THR A 355 10.49 19.69 -8.18
N CYS A 356 10.59 18.36 -8.22
CA CYS A 356 10.83 17.53 -7.03
C CYS A 356 12.17 17.88 -6.33
N LEU A 357 13.15 18.38 -7.09
CA LEU A 357 14.45 18.77 -6.56
C LEU A 357 14.61 20.28 -6.37
N SER A 358 13.64 21.09 -6.80
CA SER A 358 13.70 22.55 -6.70
C SER A 358 13.78 22.98 -5.24
N SER A 359 14.73 23.87 -4.96
CA SER A 359 14.80 24.54 -3.67
C SER A 359 13.82 25.72 -3.65
N PRO A 360 13.07 25.95 -2.55
CA PRO A 360 12.12 27.05 -2.44
C PRO A 360 12.77 28.45 -2.45
N ILE A 361 14.09 28.56 -2.61
CA ILE A 361 14.83 29.82 -2.52
C ILE A 361 14.61 30.73 -3.75
N ASN A 362 14.24 30.18 -4.91
CA ASN A 362 14.02 30.97 -6.12
C ASN A 362 12.52 31.14 -6.41
N SER A 363 12.00 32.36 -6.27
CA SER A 363 10.58 32.70 -6.55
C SER A 363 10.14 32.48 -8.01
N GLN A 364 11.07 32.17 -8.92
CA GLN A 364 10.80 31.93 -10.33
C GLN A 364 10.56 30.45 -10.68
N THR A 365 10.85 29.51 -9.76
CA THR A 365 10.66 28.08 -10.01
C THR A 365 9.28 27.62 -9.56
N ILE A 366 8.65 26.73 -10.33
CA ILE A 366 7.42 26.05 -9.93
C ILE A 366 7.65 25.37 -8.57
N PRO A 367 6.70 25.47 -7.61
CA PRO A 367 6.83 24.81 -6.31
C PRO A 367 7.02 23.29 -6.48
N PRO A 368 7.62 22.60 -5.50
CA PRO A 368 7.82 21.15 -5.59
C PRO A 368 6.48 20.41 -5.67
N LEU A 369 6.27 19.62 -6.72
CA LEU A 369 5.04 18.85 -6.97
C LEU A 369 5.29 17.34 -6.78
N SER A 370 5.93 16.95 -5.68
CA SER A 370 6.43 15.57 -5.48
C SER A 370 5.30 14.55 -5.43
N THR A 371 4.17 14.87 -4.81
CA THR A 371 3.01 13.99 -4.67
C THR A 371 2.25 13.84 -5.97
N ILE A 372 2.08 14.95 -6.71
CA ILE A 372 1.50 14.94 -8.05
C ILE A 372 2.39 14.17 -9.04
N PHE A 373 3.71 14.33 -8.94
CA PHE A 373 4.69 13.54 -9.69
C PHE A 373 4.53 12.05 -9.38
N ILE A 374 4.52 11.66 -8.10
CA ILE A 374 4.31 10.27 -7.65
C ILE A 374 3.02 9.69 -8.21
N THR A 375 1.92 10.44 -8.17
CA THR A 375 0.60 10.01 -8.67
C THR A 375 0.65 9.68 -10.17
N SER A 376 1.25 10.57 -10.95
CA SER A 376 1.35 10.44 -12.41
C SER A 376 2.31 9.31 -12.78
N MET A 377 3.48 9.29 -12.14
CA MET A 377 4.55 8.33 -12.40
C MET A 377 4.12 6.91 -11.99
N SER A 378 3.39 6.74 -10.90
CA SER A 378 2.84 5.43 -10.49
C SER A 378 1.80 4.90 -11.48
N SER A 379 0.97 5.78 -12.06
CA SER A 379 -0.03 5.39 -13.06
C SER A 379 0.63 4.97 -14.37
N LEU A 380 1.66 5.70 -14.80
CA LEU A 380 2.50 5.34 -15.95
C LEU A 380 3.25 4.01 -15.72
N LEU A 381 3.83 3.83 -14.53
CA LEU A 381 4.54 2.60 -14.15
C LEU A 381 3.61 1.41 -14.23
N GLU A 382 2.44 1.54 -13.61
CA GLU A 382 1.48 0.45 -13.56
C GLU A 382 1.05 0.02 -14.96
N HIS A 383 0.67 0.97 -15.82
CA HIS A 383 0.23 0.64 -17.16
C HIS A 383 1.36 0.02 -17.99
N SER A 384 2.55 0.62 -17.97
CA SER A 384 3.72 0.11 -18.70
C SER A 384 4.10 -1.31 -18.24
N LEU A 385 4.11 -1.54 -16.93
CA LEU A 385 4.37 -2.86 -16.35
C LEU A 385 3.27 -3.86 -16.69
N ARG A 386 2.00 -3.44 -16.77
CA ARG A 386 0.88 -4.28 -17.20
C ARG A 386 1.08 -4.80 -18.61
N LEU A 387 1.53 -3.96 -19.54
CA LEU A 387 1.79 -4.39 -20.91
C LEU A 387 2.93 -5.42 -20.96
N VAL A 388 3.98 -5.23 -20.17
CA VAL A 388 5.07 -6.21 -20.05
C VAL A 388 4.54 -7.51 -19.46
N TRP A 389 3.80 -7.44 -18.36
CA TRP A 389 3.21 -8.60 -17.69
C TRP A 389 2.28 -9.39 -18.62
N CYS A 390 1.41 -8.70 -19.36
CA CYS A 390 0.49 -9.32 -20.33
C CYS A 390 1.27 -10.02 -21.45
N ARG A 391 2.35 -9.39 -21.94
CA ARG A 391 3.20 -9.95 -22.99
C ARG A 391 3.93 -11.20 -22.53
N VAL A 392 4.56 -11.17 -21.35
CA VAL A 392 5.39 -12.28 -20.88
C VAL A 392 4.56 -13.45 -20.38
N ASN A 393 3.36 -13.20 -19.85
CA ASN A 393 2.43 -14.24 -19.38
C ASN A 393 1.39 -14.66 -20.42
N ASP A 394 1.49 -14.20 -21.68
CA ASP A 394 0.59 -14.56 -22.78
C ASP A 394 -0.89 -14.21 -22.52
N ARG A 395 -1.16 -13.06 -21.88
CA ARG A 395 -2.49 -12.55 -21.46
C ARG A 395 -2.79 -11.15 -22.02
N MET A 396 -2.56 -10.95 -23.31
CA MET A 396 -2.73 -9.63 -23.97
C MET A 396 -4.16 -9.08 -23.89
N GLU A 397 -5.16 -9.93 -23.72
CA GLU A 397 -6.55 -9.53 -23.54
C GLU A 397 -6.79 -8.65 -22.29
N GLU A 398 -5.89 -8.73 -21.30
CA GLU A 398 -5.95 -7.98 -20.03
C GLU A 398 -5.23 -6.63 -20.10
N SER A 399 -4.61 -6.33 -21.24
CA SER A 399 -4.03 -5.01 -21.52
C SER A 399 -5.09 -3.93 -21.74
N ILE A 400 -6.34 -4.33 -22.00
CA ILE A 400 -7.45 -3.44 -22.38
C ILE A 400 -8.43 -3.30 -21.21
N ALA A 401 -8.77 -2.07 -20.83
CA ALA A 401 -9.84 -1.81 -19.86
C ALA A 401 -11.20 -2.14 -20.47
N ARG A 402 -11.93 -3.07 -19.85
CA ARG A 402 -13.26 -3.50 -20.31
C ARG A 402 -14.36 -3.12 -19.32
N PRO A 403 -15.59 -2.88 -19.79
CA PRO A 403 -16.74 -2.70 -18.91
C PRO A 403 -16.92 -3.91 -17.99
N ALA A 404 -17.17 -3.66 -16.71
CA ALA A 404 -17.45 -4.68 -15.69
C ALA A 404 -16.36 -5.77 -15.52
N SER A 405 -15.13 -5.53 -15.96
CA SER A 405 -13.99 -6.42 -15.72
C SER A 405 -13.01 -5.83 -14.70
N TYR A 406 -12.45 -6.69 -13.86
CA TYR A 406 -11.33 -6.32 -12.99
C TYR A 406 -10.03 -6.22 -13.80
N TYR A 407 -9.18 -5.28 -13.42
CA TYR A 407 -7.88 -5.08 -14.06
C TYR A 407 -6.79 -5.84 -13.32
N VAL A 408 -5.73 -6.20 -14.03
CA VAL A 408 -4.46 -6.58 -13.39
C VAL A 408 -3.83 -5.30 -12.83
N THR A 409 -3.50 -5.31 -11.53
CA THR A 409 -3.07 -4.12 -10.79
C THR A 409 -1.71 -4.31 -10.15
N LEU A 410 -1.06 -3.22 -9.75
CA LEU A 410 0.28 -3.26 -9.18
C LEU A 410 0.32 -3.86 -7.77
N ASP A 411 -0.63 -3.52 -6.90
CA ASP A 411 -0.60 -3.86 -5.46
C ASP A 411 -1.82 -4.65 -4.94
N GLY A 412 -2.93 -4.64 -5.68
CA GLY A 412 -4.20 -5.27 -5.30
C GLY A 412 -4.77 -4.80 -3.96
N HIS A 413 -4.42 -3.58 -3.50
CA HIS A 413 -4.75 -3.13 -2.14
C HIS A 413 -6.27 -3.25 -1.85
N GLY A 414 -6.62 -3.93 -0.77
CA GLY A 414 -8.01 -4.12 -0.31
C GLY A 414 -8.88 -5.04 -1.19
N GLN A 415 -8.37 -5.58 -2.29
CA GLN A 415 -9.13 -6.41 -3.25
C GLN A 415 -8.27 -7.49 -3.92
N LYS A 416 -7.25 -8.02 -3.22
CA LYS A 416 -6.36 -9.08 -3.72
C LYS A 416 -7.11 -10.37 -4.10
N ASP A 417 -8.28 -10.58 -3.54
CA ASP A 417 -9.20 -11.69 -3.86
C ASP A 417 -9.94 -11.50 -5.18
N LYS A 418 -9.93 -10.28 -5.75
CA LYS A 418 -10.66 -9.92 -6.97
C LYS A 418 -9.75 -9.54 -8.14
N HIS A 419 -8.53 -9.12 -7.84
CA HIS A 419 -7.55 -8.66 -8.81
C HIS A 419 -6.32 -9.56 -8.84
N GLU A 420 -5.86 -9.82 -10.05
CA GLU A 420 -4.52 -10.32 -10.28
C GLU A 420 -3.49 -9.21 -9.95
N VAL A 421 -2.46 -9.56 -9.16
CA VAL A 421 -1.42 -8.63 -8.71
C VAL A 421 -0.15 -8.84 -9.52
N MET A 422 0.26 -7.84 -10.30
CA MET A 422 1.36 -7.97 -11.27
C MET A 422 2.70 -8.38 -10.66
N ILE A 423 2.99 -7.90 -9.44
CA ILE A 423 4.25 -8.18 -8.75
C ILE A 423 4.15 -9.39 -7.81
N SER A 424 3.00 -10.08 -7.80
CA SER A 424 2.90 -11.38 -7.14
C SER A 424 3.85 -12.36 -7.82
N PRO A 425 4.62 -13.17 -7.08
CA PRO A 425 5.51 -14.15 -7.69
C PRO A 425 4.75 -15.23 -8.46
N TYR A 426 3.54 -15.57 -8.03
CA TYR A 426 2.67 -16.53 -8.72
C TYR A 426 1.44 -15.83 -9.28
N LEU A 427 0.91 -16.39 -10.38
CA LEU A 427 -0.39 -16.00 -10.91
C LEU A 427 -1.51 -16.47 -9.97
N CYS A 428 -2.74 -16.01 -10.17
CA CYS A 428 -3.91 -16.35 -9.34
C CYS A 428 -4.22 -17.86 -9.17
N ASP A 429 -3.56 -18.76 -9.90
CA ASP A 429 -3.67 -20.21 -9.70
C ASP A 429 -2.69 -20.75 -8.64
N ASP A 430 -1.87 -19.88 -8.03
CA ASP A 430 -0.84 -20.15 -7.02
C ASP A 430 0.22 -21.19 -7.42
N CYS A 431 0.20 -21.66 -8.66
CA CYS A 431 1.05 -22.74 -9.16
C CYS A 431 1.93 -22.27 -10.32
N THR A 432 1.42 -21.33 -11.12
CA THR A 432 2.11 -20.79 -12.27
C THR A 432 2.98 -19.62 -11.85
N ARG A 433 4.29 -19.79 -12.03
CA ARG A 433 5.28 -18.73 -11.83
C ARG A 433 4.99 -17.55 -12.75
N ASN A 434 4.95 -16.35 -12.17
CA ASN A 434 4.80 -15.11 -12.90
C ASN A 434 6.09 -14.79 -13.67
N LYS A 435 6.03 -14.87 -15.00
CA LYS A 435 7.19 -14.65 -15.87
C LYS A 435 7.70 -13.21 -15.84
N LEU A 436 6.94 -12.27 -15.28
CA LEU A 436 7.39 -10.89 -15.06
C LEU A 436 8.65 -10.85 -14.19
N VAL A 437 8.76 -11.69 -13.15
CA VAL A 437 9.92 -11.71 -12.24
C VAL A 437 11.22 -11.94 -13.01
N THR A 438 11.21 -12.87 -13.95
CA THR A 438 12.36 -13.16 -14.80
C THR A 438 12.61 -12.05 -15.83
N ALA A 439 11.55 -11.42 -16.34
CA ALA A 439 11.66 -10.38 -17.36
C ALA A 439 12.23 -9.06 -16.83
N VAL A 440 11.80 -8.61 -15.64
CA VAL A 440 12.25 -7.32 -15.07
C VAL A 440 13.33 -7.46 -14.01
N GLY A 441 13.59 -8.68 -13.52
CA GLY A 441 14.60 -8.97 -12.51
C GLY A 441 14.05 -8.98 -11.08
N ALA A 442 14.61 -9.87 -10.25
CA ALA A 442 14.16 -10.10 -8.88
C ALA A 442 14.34 -8.89 -7.97
N GLN A 443 15.46 -8.17 -8.11
CA GLN A 443 15.74 -6.96 -7.33
C GLN A 443 14.75 -5.84 -7.65
N THR A 444 14.38 -5.71 -8.93
CA THR A 444 13.33 -4.78 -9.37
C THR A 444 11.98 -5.14 -8.76
N CYS A 445 11.61 -6.43 -8.76
CA CYS A 445 10.39 -6.90 -8.12
C CYS A 445 10.40 -6.69 -6.60
N ALA A 446 11.55 -6.86 -5.95
CA ALA A 446 11.71 -6.55 -4.52
C ALA A 446 11.49 -5.07 -4.23
N LEU A 447 12.11 -4.17 -5.01
CA LEU A 447 11.92 -2.73 -4.88
C LEU A 447 10.48 -2.31 -5.16
N LEU A 448 9.84 -2.86 -6.19
CA LEU A 448 8.41 -2.65 -6.47
C LEU A 448 7.53 -3.13 -5.30
N THR A 449 7.84 -4.28 -4.73
CA THR A 449 7.10 -4.84 -3.58
C THR A 449 7.21 -3.93 -2.37
N ASP A 450 8.40 -3.42 -2.07
CA ASP A 450 8.62 -2.49 -0.96
C ASP A 450 7.88 -1.15 -1.17
N LEU A 451 7.88 -0.61 -2.39
CA LEU A 451 7.20 0.65 -2.70
C LEU A 451 5.68 0.54 -2.70
N PHE A 452 5.11 -0.59 -3.13
CA PHE A 452 3.68 -0.69 -3.45
C PHE A 452 2.90 -1.75 -2.67
N ALA A 453 3.52 -2.85 -2.25
CA ALA A 453 2.84 -4.00 -1.67
C ALA A 453 3.46 -4.46 -0.34
N SER A 454 4.14 -3.57 0.37
CA SER A 454 4.78 -3.87 1.63
C SER A 454 3.75 -4.31 2.67
N PRO A 455 3.93 -5.48 3.32
CA PRO A 455 3.04 -5.95 4.37
C PRO A 455 3.15 -5.11 5.66
N SER A 456 4.25 -4.37 5.84
CA SER A 456 4.44 -3.49 6.99
C SER A 456 3.60 -2.23 6.84
N SER A 457 2.43 -2.21 7.48
CA SER A 457 1.56 -1.02 7.48
C SER A 457 2.18 0.20 8.16
N SER A 458 3.25 0.02 8.95
CA SER A 458 3.92 1.06 9.73
C SER A 458 5.23 1.56 9.12
N GLU A 459 5.99 0.73 8.39
CA GLU A 459 7.27 1.14 7.78
C GLU A 459 7.21 1.24 6.25
N GLY A 460 6.36 0.44 5.59
CA GLY A 460 6.27 0.40 4.14
C GLY A 460 5.53 1.61 3.58
N PRO A 461 6.06 2.29 2.55
CA PRO A 461 5.41 3.49 2.00
C PRO A 461 4.04 3.16 1.37
N ASN A 462 3.92 2.01 0.69
CA ASN A 462 2.70 1.56 0.01
C ASN A 462 2.08 2.71 -0.80
N ILE A 463 2.91 3.30 -1.67
CA ILE A 463 2.73 4.60 -2.29
C ILE A 463 1.38 4.73 -2.98
N ARG A 464 0.99 3.71 -3.75
CA ARG A 464 -0.27 3.74 -4.50
C ARG A 464 -1.48 3.76 -3.59
N ALA A 465 -1.55 2.86 -2.61
CA ALA A 465 -2.59 2.89 -1.59
C ALA A 465 -2.61 4.23 -0.83
N ALA A 466 -1.43 4.80 -0.56
CA ALA A 466 -1.32 6.10 0.12
C ALA A 466 -1.95 7.24 -0.70
N VAL A 467 -1.63 7.31 -2.00
CA VAL A 467 -2.21 8.29 -2.94
C VAL A 467 -3.71 8.06 -3.13
N CYS A 468 -4.12 6.83 -3.45
CA CYS A 468 -5.49 6.53 -3.86
C CYS A 468 -6.52 6.52 -2.71
N HIS A 469 -6.09 6.38 -1.46
CA HIS A 469 -7.00 6.37 -0.30
C HIS A 469 -7.00 7.67 0.51
N GLY A 470 -6.25 8.68 0.04
CA GLY A 470 -6.23 10.02 0.61
C GLY A 470 -5.25 10.21 1.77
N TYR A 471 -4.27 9.31 1.94
CA TYR A 471 -3.21 9.50 2.95
C TYR A 471 -2.31 10.69 2.60
N PHE A 472 -2.22 11.06 1.33
CA PHE A 472 -1.47 12.23 0.86
C PHE A 472 -2.36 13.41 0.44
N ASP A 473 -3.65 13.40 0.77
CA ASP A 473 -4.54 14.51 0.40
C ASP A 473 -4.03 15.85 0.93
N ASP A 474 -3.57 15.89 2.18
CA ASP A 474 -2.98 17.11 2.76
C ASP A 474 -1.76 17.60 1.97
N ALA A 475 -0.89 16.69 1.53
CA ALA A 475 0.27 17.04 0.71
C ALA A 475 -0.13 17.53 -0.69
N ILE A 476 -1.12 16.88 -1.31
CA ILE A 476 -1.68 17.31 -2.61
C ILE A 476 -2.31 18.71 -2.47
N LEU A 477 -3.08 18.95 -1.42
CA LEU A 477 -3.72 20.24 -1.17
C LEU A 477 -2.69 21.36 -0.93
N GLU A 478 -1.61 21.07 -0.19
CA GLU A 478 -0.47 21.97 -0.02
C GLU A 478 0.23 22.29 -1.36
N GLU A 479 0.49 21.28 -2.19
CA GLU A 479 1.11 21.45 -3.52
C GLU A 479 0.21 22.28 -4.45
N LEU A 480 -1.10 22.00 -4.49
CA LEU A 480 -2.06 22.72 -5.32
C LEU A 480 -2.26 24.17 -4.86
N ALA A 481 -2.34 24.41 -3.55
CA ALA A 481 -2.41 25.77 -3.01
C ALA A 481 -1.16 26.58 -3.38
N SER A 482 0.02 25.97 -3.23
CA SER A 482 1.29 26.60 -3.61
C SER A 482 1.35 26.92 -5.10
N LEU A 483 0.80 26.03 -5.95
CA LEU A 483 0.73 26.25 -7.39
C LEU A 483 -0.23 27.39 -7.77
N ALA A 484 -1.38 27.49 -7.08
CA ALA A 484 -2.33 28.59 -7.26
C ALA A 484 -1.73 29.94 -6.85
N ASP A 485 -1.02 29.96 -5.70
CA ASP A 485 -0.35 31.15 -5.19
C ASP A 485 0.77 31.59 -6.14
N TRP A 486 1.57 30.65 -6.63
CA TRP A 486 2.64 30.88 -7.61
C TRP A 486 2.10 31.49 -8.92
N ALA A 487 0.96 30.99 -9.42
CA ALA A 487 0.33 31.51 -10.62
C ALA A 487 -0.23 32.93 -10.42
N SER A 488 -0.67 33.24 -9.19
CA SER A 488 -1.31 34.51 -8.84
C SER A 488 -0.31 35.62 -8.46
N HIS A 489 0.85 35.26 -7.90
CA HIS A 489 1.82 36.20 -7.32
C HIS A 489 3.27 35.79 -7.63
N ARG A 490 4.03 36.65 -8.32
CA ARG A 490 5.46 36.43 -8.59
C ARG A 490 6.41 36.71 -7.40
N GLU A 491 5.92 37.15 -6.24
CA GLU A 491 6.76 37.80 -5.21
C GLU A 491 6.48 37.48 -3.73
N GLN A 492 5.80 36.37 -3.37
CA GLN A 492 5.64 36.02 -1.94
C GLN A 492 6.38 34.75 -1.52
N ASN A 493 7.30 34.94 -0.56
CA ASN A 493 8.05 33.91 0.14
C ASN A 493 7.18 33.27 1.24
N VAL A 494 6.30 32.34 0.88
CA VAL A 494 5.70 31.44 1.89
C VAL A 494 6.70 30.31 2.14
N PRO A 495 7.18 30.11 3.38
CA PRO A 495 8.08 29.00 3.68
C PRO A 495 7.32 27.68 3.56
N LEU A 496 7.59 26.94 2.49
CA LEU A 496 7.17 25.56 2.31
C LEU A 496 7.90 24.67 3.31
N GLN A 497 7.14 23.83 4.02
CA GLN A 497 7.73 22.80 4.87
C GLN A 497 8.36 21.74 3.95
N ASP A 498 9.69 21.63 3.98
CA ASP A 498 10.44 20.69 3.14
C ASP A 498 10.12 19.24 3.55
N ARG A 499 9.18 18.60 2.84
CA ARG A 499 8.81 17.19 3.04
C ARG A 499 9.80 16.29 2.29
N ASN A 500 10.99 16.12 2.87
CA ASN A 500 12.04 15.28 2.28
C ASN A 500 11.58 13.85 1.95
N ASP A 501 10.66 13.28 2.71
CA ASP A 501 10.25 11.88 2.57
C ASP A 501 9.51 11.60 1.24
N LEU A 502 8.66 12.53 0.78
CA LEU A 502 7.93 12.38 -0.49
C LEU A 502 8.87 12.55 -1.69
N LYS A 503 9.88 13.41 -1.55
CA LYS A 503 10.95 13.56 -2.54
C LYS A 503 11.78 12.28 -2.65
N ASP A 504 12.08 11.62 -1.54
CA ASP A 504 12.79 10.35 -1.54
C ASP A 504 11.97 9.26 -2.25
N ALA A 505 10.66 9.19 -1.97
CA ALA A 505 9.75 8.28 -2.68
C ALA A 505 9.69 8.55 -4.20
N ALA A 506 9.64 9.82 -4.61
CA ALA A 506 9.69 10.22 -6.03
C ALA A 506 11.00 9.77 -6.68
N CYS A 507 12.14 9.96 -6.01
CA CYS A 507 13.44 9.53 -6.51
C CYS A 507 13.53 8.00 -6.62
N ALA A 508 13.06 7.25 -5.63
CA ALA A 508 13.00 5.79 -5.70
C ALA A 508 12.17 5.30 -6.91
N LEU A 509 11.05 5.95 -7.22
CA LEU A 509 10.24 5.63 -8.42
C LEU A 509 11.00 5.88 -9.73
N VAL A 510 11.76 6.96 -9.83
CA VAL A 510 12.61 7.24 -11.00
C VAL A 510 13.67 6.15 -11.15
N SER A 511 14.27 5.70 -10.04
CA SER A 511 15.23 4.60 -10.05
C SER A 511 14.61 3.29 -10.54
N VAL A 512 13.39 2.97 -10.11
CA VAL A 512 12.63 1.80 -10.58
C VAL A 512 12.40 1.85 -12.09
N PHE A 513 11.99 3.01 -12.62
CA PHE A 513 11.75 3.18 -14.05
C PHE A 513 13.01 2.93 -14.87
N ASP A 514 14.15 3.46 -14.42
CA ASP A 514 15.44 3.24 -15.06
C ASP A 514 15.85 1.76 -15.00
N LEU A 515 15.68 1.13 -13.82
CA LEU A 515 16.01 -0.28 -13.63
C LEU A 515 15.19 -1.18 -14.57
N ILE A 516 13.87 -1.00 -14.65
CA ILE A 516 13.00 -1.75 -15.57
C ILE A 516 13.40 -1.49 -17.02
N SER A 517 13.56 -0.22 -17.40
CA SER A 517 13.88 0.16 -18.78
C SER A 517 15.22 -0.43 -19.23
N SER A 518 16.23 -0.41 -18.36
CA SER A 518 17.54 -0.99 -18.62
C SER A 518 17.46 -2.51 -18.79
N ASN A 519 16.69 -3.20 -17.94
CA ASN A 519 16.54 -4.66 -17.97
C ASN A 519 15.75 -5.17 -19.17
N LEU A 520 14.78 -4.39 -19.65
CA LEU A 520 14.01 -4.72 -20.85
C LEU A 520 14.74 -4.33 -22.15
N SER A 521 15.65 -3.36 -22.09
CA SER A 521 16.44 -2.96 -23.25
C SER A 521 17.45 -4.04 -23.67
N LYS A 522 17.85 -4.04 -24.95
CA LYS A 522 18.93 -4.90 -25.46
C LYS A 522 20.33 -4.52 -24.95
N GLY A 523 20.42 -3.53 -24.06
CA GLY A 523 21.66 -3.01 -23.50
C GLY A 523 22.21 -3.87 -22.36
N GLN A 524 23.16 -3.29 -21.62
CA GLN A 524 23.62 -3.87 -20.36
C GLN A 524 22.56 -3.57 -19.28
N PRO A 525 21.94 -4.60 -18.67
CA PRO A 525 20.98 -4.40 -17.59
C PRO A 525 21.65 -3.68 -16.42
N ARG A 526 20.95 -2.71 -15.81
CA ARG A 526 21.45 -2.08 -14.58
C ARG A 526 21.39 -3.12 -13.47
N MET A 527 22.53 -3.36 -12.85
CA MET A 527 22.63 -4.23 -11.69
C MET A 527 22.43 -3.41 -10.42
N THR A 528 21.63 -3.92 -9.49
CA THR A 528 21.50 -3.41 -8.13
C THR A 528 21.59 -4.57 -7.15
N ASP A 529 22.07 -4.30 -5.94
CA ASP A 529 22.11 -5.25 -4.83
C ASP A 529 20.86 -5.15 -3.94
N TYR A 530 19.80 -4.52 -4.46
CA TYR A 530 18.55 -4.35 -3.75
C TYR A 530 17.91 -5.70 -3.38
N LYS A 531 17.50 -5.80 -2.12
CA LYS A 531 16.77 -6.92 -1.53
C LYS A 531 15.56 -6.37 -0.78
N PRO A 532 14.47 -7.14 -0.62
CA PRO A 532 13.29 -6.63 0.06
C PRO A 532 13.65 -6.20 1.48
N LEU A 533 13.12 -5.07 1.92
CA LEU A 533 13.40 -4.43 3.21
C LEU A 533 12.21 -4.53 4.15
N PHE A 534 11.00 -4.54 3.58
CA PHE A 534 9.76 -4.50 4.33
C PHE A 534 8.93 -5.78 4.17
N SER A 535 9.49 -6.84 3.57
CA SER A 535 8.87 -8.17 3.60
C SER A 535 8.86 -8.74 5.02
N TYR A 536 7.93 -9.65 5.31
CA TYR A 536 7.90 -10.33 6.61
C TYR A 536 9.20 -11.07 6.88
N THR A 537 9.75 -11.75 5.87
CA THR A 537 11.03 -12.45 5.94
C THR A 537 12.17 -11.49 6.30
N SER A 538 12.29 -10.35 5.61
CA SER A 538 13.37 -9.39 5.87
C SER A 538 13.27 -8.72 7.24
N MET A 539 12.05 -8.37 7.67
CA MET A 539 11.82 -7.84 9.01
C MET A 539 12.17 -8.86 10.09
N THR A 540 11.69 -10.09 9.97
CA THR A 540 11.97 -11.17 10.92
C THR A 540 13.47 -11.53 10.95
N THR A 541 14.13 -11.53 9.80
CA THR A 541 15.59 -11.74 9.71
C THR A 541 16.36 -10.66 10.47
N ARG A 542 15.96 -9.39 10.32
CA ARG A 542 16.56 -8.26 11.05
C ARG A 542 16.33 -8.38 12.56
N ASP A 543 15.10 -8.65 12.98
CA ASP A 543 14.76 -8.83 14.40
C ASP A 543 15.57 -9.99 15.00
N LEU A 544 15.75 -11.09 14.26
CA LEU A 544 16.56 -12.22 14.70
C LEU A 544 18.04 -11.87 14.84
N ASN A 545 18.63 -11.15 13.86
CA ASN A 545 20.01 -10.68 13.97
C ASN A 545 20.19 -9.80 15.21
N ASP A 546 19.29 -8.83 15.41
CA ASP A 546 19.32 -7.94 16.57
C ASP A 546 19.23 -8.73 17.87
N ILE A 547 18.35 -9.74 17.97
CA ILE A 547 18.24 -10.58 19.16
C ILE A 547 19.54 -11.38 19.39
N LEU A 548 20.05 -12.05 18.37
CA LEU A 548 21.23 -12.90 18.48
C LEU A 548 22.46 -12.09 18.90
N ASP A 549 22.68 -10.92 18.29
CA ASP A 549 23.78 -10.01 18.63
C ASP A 549 23.65 -9.47 20.06
N ASN A 550 22.45 -9.08 20.47
CA ASN A 550 22.19 -8.59 21.83
C ASN A 550 22.42 -9.70 22.88
N LEU A 551 21.92 -10.92 22.65
CA LEU A 551 22.09 -12.04 23.57
C LEU A 551 23.54 -12.53 23.64
N ALA A 552 24.26 -12.55 22.52
CA ALA A 552 25.68 -12.86 22.48
C ALA A 552 26.50 -11.83 23.27
N SER A 553 26.20 -10.54 23.09
CA SER A 553 26.84 -9.44 23.83
C SER A 553 26.56 -9.54 25.33
N LEU A 554 25.32 -9.80 25.72
CA LEU A 554 24.94 -10.04 27.12
C LEU A 554 25.70 -11.23 27.72
N SER A 555 25.75 -12.35 27.00
CA SER A 555 26.50 -13.55 27.43
C SER A 555 27.98 -13.26 27.64
N LEU A 556 28.60 -12.51 26.71
CA LEU A 556 29.99 -12.11 26.78
C LEU A 556 30.27 -11.21 27.99
N LEU A 557 29.41 -10.22 28.24
CA LEU A 557 29.54 -9.33 29.40
C LEU A 557 29.39 -10.10 30.72
N MET A 558 28.46 -11.04 30.81
CA MET A 558 28.28 -11.88 32.00
C MET A 558 29.51 -12.76 32.28
N LYS A 559 30.15 -13.29 31.23
CA LYS A 559 31.36 -14.11 31.34
C LYS A 559 32.60 -13.30 31.71
N ASN A 560 32.74 -12.11 31.14
CA ASN A 560 33.96 -11.31 31.27
C ASN A 560 33.97 -10.40 32.51
N ASN A 561 32.84 -10.17 33.16
CA ASN A 561 32.75 -9.29 34.34
C ASN A 561 32.55 -10.09 35.64
N HIS A 562 33.60 -10.15 36.46
CA HIS A 562 33.58 -10.87 37.75
C HIS A 562 32.55 -10.33 38.75
N GLU A 563 32.28 -9.02 38.77
CA GLU A 563 31.29 -8.44 39.68
C GLU A 563 29.86 -8.85 39.30
N VAL A 564 29.58 -8.85 37.99
CA VAL A 564 28.31 -9.36 37.45
C VAL A 564 28.15 -10.84 37.80
N SER A 565 29.16 -11.67 37.55
CA SER A 565 29.15 -13.09 37.90
C SER A 565 28.88 -13.31 39.41
N GLY A 566 29.50 -12.49 40.27
CA GLY A 566 29.23 -12.51 41.71
C GLY A 566 27.80 -12.09 42.08
N CYS A 567 27.18 -11.17 41.34
CA CYS A 567 25.77 -10.81 41.52
C CYS A 567 24.83 -11.94 41.09
N ILE A 568 25.12 -12.58 39.96
CA ILE A 568 24.38 -13.74 39.44
C ILE A 568 24.38 -14.87 40.47
N GLY A 569 25.55 -15.28 40.96
CA GLY A 569 25.65 -16.38 41.93
C GLY A 569 24.89 -16.12 43.24
N LYS A 570 24.85 -14.86 43.72
CA LYS A 570 24.04 -14.48 44.88
C LYS A 570 22.54 -14.59 44.60
N MET A 571 22.10 -14.14 43.42
CA MET A 571 20.69 -14.19 43.03
C MET A 571 20.22 -15.63 42.79
N GLU A 572 21.06 -16.46 42.16
CA GLU A 572 20.86 -17.90 41.99
C GLU A 572 20.66 -18.60 43.32
N GLN A 573 21.49 -18.30 44.32
CA GLN A 573 21.34 -18.87 45.65
C GLN A 573 20.03 -18.44 46.31
N GLN A 574 19.63 -17.17 46.15
CA GLN A 574 18.40 -16.62 46.74
C GLN A 574 17.14 -17.22 46.11
N HIS A 575 17.15 -17.49 44.80
CA HIS A 575 16.00 -17.97 44.03
C HIS A 575 16.24 -19.35 43.39
N LYS A 576 16.96 -20.22 44.11
CA LYS A 576 17.47 -21.51 43.63
C LYS A 576 16.45 -22.36 42.85
N THR A 577 15.21 -22.44 43.32
CA THR A 577 14.16 -23.26 42.69
C THR A 577 13.74 -22.71 41.33
N THR A 578 13.61 -21.39 41.18
CA THR A 578 13.23 -20.77 39.90
C THR A 578 14.38 -20.81 38.91
N PHE A 579 15.60 -20.51 39.35
CA PHE A 579 16.80 -20.63 38.49
C PHE A 579 16.99 -22.06 38.00
N ALA A 580 16.93 -23.07 38.89
CA ALA A 580 17.04 -24.46 38.47
C ALA A 580 15.94 -24.86 37.46
N GLY A 581 14.71 -24.36 37.64
CA GLY A 581 13.62 -24.62 36.70
C GLY A 581 13.83 -23.98 35.32
N ILE A 582 14.36 -22.75 35.27
CA ILE A 582 14.62 -22.04 34.01
C ILE A 582 15.84 -22.61 33.31
N SER A 583 16.94 -22.83 34.03
CA SER A 583 18.15 -23.42 33.45
C SER A 583 17.94 -24.87 32.99
N SER A 584 16.91 -25.57 33.51
CA SER A 584 16.49 -26.88 33.00
C SER A 584 15.75 -26.83 31.66
N MET A 585 15.50 -25.64 31.10
CA MET A 585 14.94 -25.50 29.74
C MET A 585 15.93 -25.93 28.66
N GLU A 586 17.24 -25.97 28.97
CA GLU A 586 18.33 -26.50 28.13
C GLU A 586 18.46 -25.90 26.72
N VAL A 587 17.76 -24.80 26.40
CA VAL A 587 17.94 -24.11 25.12
C VAL A 587 19.10 -23.14 25.21
N ASP A 588 20.24 -23.52 24.64
CA ASP A 588 21.40 -22.63 24.54
C ASP A 588 21.31 -21.70 23.32
N LEU A 589 22.14 -20.64 23.33
CA LEU A 589 22.17 -19.67 22.24
C LEU A 589 22.63 -20.29 20.91
N GLY A 590 23.43 -21.36 20.95
CA GLY A 590 23.90 -22.09 19.77
C GLY A 590 22.78 -22.87 19.08
N GLU A 591 21.87 -23.48 19.83
CA GLU A 591 20.66 -24.13 19.30
C GLU A 591 19.74 -23.12 18.62
N VAL A 592 19.49 -21.98 19.27
CA VAL A 592 18.70 -20.88 18.70
C VAL A 592 19.32 -20.39 17.40
N HIS A 593 20.63 -20.18 17.42
CA HIS A 593 21.41 -19.78 16.25
C HIS A 593 21.21 -20.81 15.12
N SER A 594 21.52 -22.09 15.36
CA SER A 594 21.38 -23.15 14.35
C SER A 594 19.98 -23.19 13.72
N LEU A 595 18.93 -23.16 14.55
CA LEU A 595 17.54 -23.19 14.06
C LEU A 595 17.20 -21.94 13.24
N ALA A 596 17.67 -20.76 13.67
CA ALA A 596 17.49 -19.52 12.92
C ALA A 596 18.16 -19.60 11.54
N TYR A 597 19.39 -20.12 11.44
CA TYR A 597 20.09 -20.27 10.15
C TYR A 597 19.43 -21.26 9.21
N ASP A 598 18.91 -22.37 9.76
CA ASP A 598 18.22 -23.37 8.96
C ASP A 598 16.92 -22.81 8.35
N LEU A 599 16.19 -21.98 9.10
CA LEU A 599 14.97 -21.33 8.63
C LEU A 599 15.23 -20.12 7.75
N PHE A 600 16.26 -19.34 8.07
CA PHE A 600 16.62 -18.09 7.39
C PHE A 600 18.08 -18.13 6.96
N PRO A 601 18.41 -18.84 5.85
CA PRO A 601 19.78 -18.97 5.37
C PRO A 601 20.47 -17.62 5.10
N THR A 602 19.68 -16.57 4.83
CA THR A 602 20.15 -15.20 4.61
C THR A 602 20.76 -14.55 5.85
N LEU A 603 20.56 -15.09 7.06
CA LEU A 603 21.25 -14.64 8.28
C LEU A 603 22.78 -14.78 8.16
N ASN A 604 23.28 -15.69 7.31
CA ASN A 604 24.72 -15.92 7.12
C ASN A 604 25.33 -15.08 6.00
N ALA A 605 24.52 -14.24 5.34
CA ALA A 605 24.88 -13.55 4.12
C ALA A 605 25.95 -12.47 4.30
N ASN A 606 26.46 -12.23 5.51
CA ASN A 606 27.69 -11.48 5.73
C ASN A 606 28.88 -12.05 4.92
N ASN A 607 28.79 -13.30 4.43
CA ASN A 607 29.82 -13.96 3.63
C ASN A 607 29.45 -14.29 2.17
N THR A 608 28.23 -14.03 1.69
CA THR A 608 27.84 -14.44 0.33
C THR A 608 27.62 -13.24 -0.57
N THR A 609 28.56 -13.06 -1.51
CA THR A 609 28.48 -12.16 -2.67
C THR A 609 27.39 -12.54 -3.69
N SER A 610 26.52 -13.50 -3.36
CA SER A 610 25.46 -13.96 -4.26
C SER A 610 24.39 -12.88 -4.38
N LYS A 611 24.25 -12.36 -5.59
CA LYS A 611 23.18 -11.41 -5.94
C LYS A 611 21.81 -12.03 -5.69
N TRP A 612 20.91 -11.25 -5.10
CA TRP A 612 19.51 -11.64 -4.89
C TRP A 612 18.83 -11.97 -6.23
N GLY A 613 18.56 -13.26 -6.45
CA GLY A 613 18.09 -13.80 -7.72
C GLY A 613 16.59 -14.08 -7.75
N THR A 614 16.15 -14.61 -8.89
CA THR A 614 14.76 -15.00 -9.13
C THR A 614 14.26 -16.03 -8.11
N GLU A 615 15.05 -17.06 -7.81
CA GLU A 615 14.67 -18.08 -6.82
C GLU A 615 14.57 -17.50 -5.40
N ASP A 616 15.42 -16.54 -5.04
CA ASP A 616 15.35 -15.87 -3.73
C ASP A 616 14.04 -15.10 -3.57
N PHE A 617 13.54 -14.46 -4.64
CA PHE A 617 12.24 -13.78 -4.63
C PHE A 617 11.07 -14.75 -4.42
N TYR A 618 11.11 -15.93 -5.05
CA TYR A 618 10.09 -16.98 -4.83
C TYR A 618 10.18 -17.57 -3.42
N ALA A 619 11.39 -17.81 -2.92
CA ALA A 619 11.61 -18.33 -1.57
C ALA A 619 11.15 -17.32 -0.50
N ASP A 620 11.46 -16.03 -0.67
CA ASP A 620 11.02 -14.95 0.21
C ASP A 620 9.50 -14.89 0.30
N HIS A 621 8.79 -15.04 -0.82
CA HIS A 621 7.34 -15.06 -0.82
C HIS A 621 6.75 -16.28 -0.10
N ASN A 622 7.28 -17.47 -0.35
CA ASN A 622 6.83 -18.68 0.34
C ASN A 622 7.02 -18.52 1.86
N MET A 623 8.16 -17.96 2.28
CA MET A 623 8.42 -17.65 3.68
C MET A 623 7.49 -16.55 4.21
N ASN A 624 7.16 -15.52 3.42
CA ASN A 624 6.19 -14.50 3.80
C ASN A 624 4.80 -15.08 4.06
N ILE A 625 4.35 -16.07 3.28
CA ILE A 625 3.08 -16.78 3.52
C ILE A 625 3.13 -17.50 4.87
N ILE A 626 4.22 -18.24 5.14
CA ILE A 626 4.42 -18.95 6.40
C ILE A 626 4.41 -17.97 7.58
N LEU A 627 5.13 -16.85 7.46
CA LEU A 627 5.21 -15.83 8.50
C LEU A 627 3.90 -15.10 8.71
N ALA A 628 3.12 -14.84 7.65
CA ALA A 628 1.78 -14.27 7.76
C ALA A 628 0.84 -15.20 8.57
N ASP A 629 0.91 -16.51 8.31
CA ASP A 629 0.18 -17.53 9.08
C ASP A 629 0.70 -17.69 10.52
N CYS A 630 1.98 -17.36 10.75
CA CYS A 630 2.65 -17.37 12.05
C CYS A 630 2.81 -15.98 12.67
N ASN A 631 1.85 -15.06 12.41
CA ASN A 631 1.90 -13.68 12.88
C ASN A 631 2.17 -13.53 14.40
N ALA A 632 1.67 -14.46 15.23
CA ALA A 632 1.94 -14.45 16.67
C ALA A 632 3.43 -14.68 17.00
N ALA A 633 4.11 -15.56 16.25
CA ALA A 633 5.53 -15.85 16.42
C ALA A 633 6.38 -14.69 15.89
N GLN A 634 6.02 -14.13 14.74
CA GLN A 634 6.66 -12.92 14.22
C GLN A 634 6.55 -11.75 15.21
N THR A 635 5.35 -11.52 15.77
CA THR A 635 5.15 -10.46 16.76
C THR A 635 5.99 -10.70 18.02
N LEU A 636 6.12 -11.96 18.46
CA LEU A 636 6.98 -12.32 19.59
C LEU A 636 8.46 -12.01 19.30
N LEU A 637 8.95 -12.30 18.08
CA LEU A 637 10.33 -11.97 17.69
C LEU A 637 10.55 -10.45 17.67
N ALA A 638 9.63 -9.67 17.12
CA ALA A 638 9.71 -8.21 17.16
C ALA A 638 9.70 -7.66 18.61
N ASP A 639 8.83 -8.21 19.48
CA ASP A 639 8.78 -7.84 20.91
C ASP A 639 10.12 -8.20 21.61
N LEU A 640 10.70 -9.37 21.30
CA LEU A 640 11.98 -9.83 21.86
C LEU A 640 13.16 -8.98 21.39
N SER A 641 13.22 -8.58 20.12
CA SER A 641 14.28 -7.70 19.59
C SER A 641 14.33 -6.38 20.36
N ASN A 642 13.17 -5.75 20.56
CA ASN A 642 13.06 -4.52 21.34
C ASN A 642 13.45 -4.75 22.82
N ALA A 643 12.97 -5.84 23.43
CA ALA A 643 13.23 -6.14 24.84
C ALA A 643 14.71 -6.50 25.11
N SER A 644 15.37 -7.25 24.21
CA SER A 644 16.79 -7.61 24.34
C SER A 644 17.68 -6.38 24.20
N LYS A 645 17.38 -5.50 23.24
CA LYS A 645 18.10 -4.25 23.05
C LYS A 645 17.96 -3.35 24.27
N HIS A 646 16.73 -3.12 24.73
CA HIS A 646 16.47 -2.28 25.90
C HIS A 646 17.16 -2.82 27.17
N TYR A 647 17.11 -4.13 27.38
CA TYR A 647 17.78 -4.76 28.50
C TYR A 647 19.30 -4.60 28.43
N LEU A 648 19.90 -4.84 27.26
CA LEU A 648 21.34 -4.70 27.06
C LEU A 648 21.80 -3.26 27.30
N GLU A 649 21.09 -2.26 26.78
CA GLU A 649 21.41 -0.84 26.99
C GLU A 649 21.39 -0.46 28.48
N ILE A 650 20.35 -0.89 29.23
CA ILE A 650 20.27 -0.65 30.67
C ILE A 650 21.38 -1.41 31.41
N PHE A 651 21.66 -2.64 30.99
CA PHE A 651 22.66 -3.50 31.62
C PHE A 651 24.07 -2.94 31.41
N GLU A 652 24.45 -2.53 30.21
CA GLU A 652 25.75 -1.90 29.90
C GLU A 652 25.94 -0.59 30.65
N ALA A 653 24.93 0.30 30.64
CA ALA A 653 24.94 1.52 31.41
C ALA A 653 25.07 1.23 32.92
N GLY A 654 24.48 0.11 33.37
CA GLY A 654 24.54 -0.33 34.74
C GLY A 654 25.91 -0.87 35.15
N VAL A 655 26.53 -1.71 34.33
CA VAL A 655 27.81 -2.37 34.66
C VAL A 655 28.89 -1.33 34.99
N GLY A 656 28.95 -0.19 34.30
CA GLY A 656 29.87 0.90 34.64
C GLY A 656 29.65 1.53 36.03
N GLY A 657 28.42 1.46 36.55
CA GLY A 657 28.06 2.00 37.86
C GLY A 657 28.34 1.05 39.04
N LEU A 658 28.65 -0.23 38.81
CA LEU A 658 28.89 -1.21 39.90
C LEU A 658 30.16 -0.88 40.70
N THR A 659 31.21 -0.45 40.02
CA THR A 659 32.52 -0.12 40.62
C THR A 659 32.52 1.24 41.32
N SER A 660 31.57 2.11 40.99
CA SER A 660 31.47 3.44 41.58
C SER A 660 30.96 3.38 43.03
N GLU A 661 31.62 4.10 43.93
CA GLU A 661 31.10 4.28 45.29
C GLU A 661 29.89 5.23 45.27
N PRO A 662 28.75 4.85 45.89
CA PRO A 662 27.56 5.67 45.87
C PRO A 662 27.73 6.90 46.76
N THR A 663 27.70 8.09 46.18
CA THR A 663 27.88 9.37 46.90
C THR A 663 26.58 9.87 47.52
N SER A 664 25.42 9.42 47.03
CA SER A 664 24.10 9.80 47.55
C SER A 664 23.18 8.61 47.85
N THR A 665 22.08 8.87 48.57
CA THR A 665 21.01 7.89 48.82
C THR A 665 20.30 7.46 47.54
N LYS A 666 20.19 8.36 46.55
CA LYS A 666 19.67 8.05 45.22
C LYS A 666 20.59 7.05 44.50
N ASP A 667 21.90 7.24 44.60
CA ASP A 667 22.90 6.34 44.00
C ASP A 667 22.89 4.98 44.66
N ARG A 668 22.68 4.91 45.98
CA ARG A 668 22.50 3.62 46.67
C ARG A 668 21.28 2.85 46.17
N ARG A 669 20.15 3.53 45.91
CA ARG A 669 18.95 2.89 45.36
C ARG A 669 19.17 2.43 43.93
N ALA A 670 19.81 3.27 43.11
CA ALA A 670 20.19 2.92 41.74
C ALA A 670 21.13 1.71 41.72
N LYS A 671 22.21 1.73 42.51
CA LYS A 671 23.15 0.61 42.65
C LYS A 671 22.46 -0.68 43.11
N LYS A 672 21.51 -0.61 44.05
CA LYS A 672 20.72 -1.78 44.47
C LYS A 672 19.83 -2.31 43.35
N SER A 673 19.19 -1.44 42.58
CA SER A 673 18.38 -1.82 41.41
C SER A 673 19.23 -2.52 40.35
N LEU A 674 20.45 -2.03 40.17
CA LEU A 674 21.40 -2.47 39.17
C LEU A 674 22.05 -3.81 39.56
N VAL A 675 22.43 -4.00 40.82
CA VAL A 675 22.86 -5.31 41.35
C VAL A 675 21.77 -6.36 41.15
N ARG A 676 20.50 -5.99 41.31
CA ARG A 676 19.37 -6.88 41.04
C ARG A 676 19.28 -7.23 39.56
N LEU A 677 19.38 -6.23 38.68
CA LEU A 677 19.38 -6.41 37.23
C LEU A 677 20.51 -7.36 36.82
N CYS A 678 21.75 -7.11 37.28
CA CYS A 678 22.87 -8.00 37.02
C CYS A 678 22.68 -9.41 37.56
N GLY A 679 22.06 -9.53 38.75
CA GLY A 679 21.75 -10.83 39.35
C GLY A 679 20.78 -11.67 38.53
N VAL A 680 19.94 -11.06 37.68
CA VAL A 680 18.91 -11.77 36.90
C VAL A 680 19.27 -11.93 35.43
N SER A 681 20.46 -11.49 35.01
CA SER A 681 20.87 -11.55 33.61
C SER A 681 20.91 -12.97 33.04
N SER A 682 21.26 -13.99 33.84
CA SER A 682 21.17 -15.38 33.38
C SER A 682 19.73 -15.82 33.14
N LEU A 683 18.78 -15.41 33.99
CA LEU A 683 17.36 -15.69 33.75
C LEU A 683 16.84 -15.00 32.49
N VAL A 684 17.27 -13.75 32.25
CA VAL A 684 16.88 -12.99 31.05
C VAL A 684 17.40 -13.70 29.81
N LEU A 685 18.68 -14.09 29.81
CA LEU A 685 19.30 -14.82 28.71
C LEU A 685 18.57 -16.15 28.44
N ASP A 686 18.40 -16.99 29.46
CA ASP A 686 17.74 -18.30 29.33
C ASP A 686 16.29 -18.16 28.84
N PHE A 687 15.53 -17.22 29.41
CA PHE A 687 14.15 -16.98 29.01
C PHE A 687 14.05 -16.44 27.58
N TYR A 688 14.90 -15.49 27.18
CA TYR A 688 14.88 -14.92 25.84
C TYR A 688 15.28 -15.98 24.81
N CYS A 689 16.34 -16.77 25.05
CA CYS A 689 16.70 -17.91 24.20
C CYS A 689 15.51 -18.88 24.02
N MET A 690 14.84 -19.26 25.12
CA MET A 690 13.68 -20.14 25.05
C MET A 690 12.51 -19.51 24.27
N ALA A 691 12.24 -18.22 24.47
CA ALA A 691 11.15 -17.54 23.78
C ALA A 691 11.40 -17.40 22.27
N VAL A 692 12.65 -17.13 21.87
CA VAL A 692 13.07 -17.13 20.46
C VAL A 692 12.94 -18.54 19.88
N TYR A 693 13.43 -19.55 20.58
CA TYR A 693 13.31 -20.95 20.15
C TYR A 693 11.86 -21.34 19.91
N ILE A 694 10.94 -21.02 20.83
CA ILE A 694 9.51 -21.30 20.63
C ILE A 694 8.94 -20.60 19.40
N ALA A 695 9.34 -19.35 19.13
CA ALA A 695 8.90 -18.62 17.95
C ALA A 695 9.43 -19.28 16.66
N LEU A 696 10.72 -19.61 16.61
CA LEU A 696 11.36 -20.28 15.48
C LEU A 696 10.78 -21.68 15.26
N PHE A 697 10.58 -22.44 16.34
CA PHE A 697 9.96 -23.76 16.31
C PHE A 697 8.52 -23.69 15.76
N ALA A 698 7.76 -22.65 16.11
CA ALA A 698 6.42 -22.43 15.54
C ALA A 698 6.46 -22.16 14.03
N ILE A 699 7.48 -21.45 13.55
CA ILE A 699 7.69 -21.19 12.13
C ILE A 699 8.10 -22.49 11.40
N ASP A 700 9.07 -23.24 11.93
CA ASP A 700 9.52 -24.52 11.35
C ASP A 700 8.40 -25.56 11.30
N HIS A 701 7.64 -25.67 12.38
CA HIS A 701 6.48 -26.57 12.47
C HIS A 701 5.41 -26.22 11.44
N HIS A 702 5.24 -24.95 11.06
CA HIS A 702 4.30 -24.54 10.01
C HIS A 702 4.85 -24.80 8.61
N ASN A 703 6.17 -24.70 8.42
CA ASN A 703 6.86 -24.95 7.14
C ASN A 703 6.80 -26.43 6.70
N ASN A 704 6.27 -27.35 7.53
CA ASN A 704 6.24 -28.80 7.27
C ASN A 704 7.62 -29.39 6.92
N SER A 705 8.70 -28.78 7.43
CA SER A 705 10.05 -29.32 7.29
C SER A 705 10.03 -30.79 7.72
N SER A 706 10.40 -31.69 6.80
CA SER A 706 10.41 -33.16 7.03
C SER A 706 11.16 -33.59 8.31
N ARG A 707 12.02 -32.72 8.85
CA ARG A 707 12.68 -32.84 10.15
C ARG A 707 11.73 -33.05 11.34
N LEU A 708 10.53 -32.46 11.32
CA LEU A 708 9.59 -32.51 12.45
C LEU A 708 8.55 -33.65 12.36
N GLN A 709 8.65 -34.57 11.40
CA GLN A 709 7.78 -35.77 11.33
C GLN A 709 8.11 -36.85 12.37
N LEU A 710 8.89 -36.54 13.42
CA LEU A 710 9.12 -37.42 14.55
C LEU A 710 7.83 -37.60 15.38
N ASP A 711 7.65 -38.79 15.94
CA ASP A 711 6.47 -39.42 16.60
C ASP A 711 5.78 -38.63 17.76
N CYS A 712 6.00 -37.33 17.89
CA CYS A 712 5.51 -36.49 18.97
C CYS A 712 4.07 -36.00 18.67
N ASN A 713 3.12 -36.28 19.56
CA ASN A 713 1.75 -35.75 19.50
C ASN A 713 1.68 -34.23 19.85
N LEU A 714 2.48 -33.39 19.19
CA LEU A 714 2.45 -31.95 19.38
C LEU A 714 1.48 -31.35 18.35
N ASP A 715 0.35 -30.83 18.83
CA ASP A 715 -0.63 -30.17 17.96
C ASP A 715 -0.19 -28.73 17.67
N ARG A 716 -0.47 -28.22 16.47
CA ARG A 716 -0.27 -26.81 16.09
C ARG A 716 -0.91 -25.86 17.10
N ALA A 717 -2.06 -26.24 17.67
CA ALA A 717 -2.72 -25.47 18.72
C ALA A 717 -1.92 -25.38 20.04
N ASP A 718 -1.13 -26.39 20.38
CA ASP A 718 -0.25 -26.33 21.55
C ASP A 718 0.94 -25.39 21.29
N VAL A 719 1.51 -25.41 20.09
CA VAL A 719 2.63 -24.55 19.68
C VAL A 719 2.22 -23.07 19.68
N ILE A 720 1.08 -22.73 19.08
CA ILE A 720 0.54 -21.36 19.11
C ILE A 720 0.31 -20.88 20.55
N LYS A 721 -0.26 -21.74 21.41
CA LYS A 721 -0.43 -21.41 22.84
C LYS A 721 0.89 -21.23 23.58
N ALA A 722 1.96 -21.89 23.15
CA ALA A 722 3.29 -21.66 23.72
C ALA A 722 3.78 -20.26 23.36
N VAL A 723 3.69 -19.87 22.08
CA VAL A 723 4.04 -18.53 21.58
C VAL A 723 3.26 -17.42 22.31
N GLU A 724 1.94 -17.54 22.40
CA GLU A 724 1.09 -16.56 23.11
C GLU A 724 1.49 -16.43 24.58
N ARG A 725 1.82 -17.56 25.22
CA ARG A 725 2.25 -17.59 26.62
C ARG A 725 3.63 -16.94 26.79
N SER A 726 4.57 -17.18 25.87
CA SER A 726 5.89 -16.53 25.87
C SER A 726 5.75 -15.03 25.74
N ARG A 727 4.90 -14.54 24.84
CA ARG A 727 4.63 -13.11 24.64
C ARG A 727 4.01 -12.45 25.88
N MET A 728 3.00 -13.08 26.48
CA MET A 728 2.39 -12.59 27.73
C MET A 728 3.40 -12.53 28.88
N THR A 729 4.23 -13.56 29.00
CA THR A 729 5.30 -13.61 30.00
C THR A 729 6.33 -12.53 29.75
N LEU A 730 6.78 -12.32 28.50
CA LEU A 730 7.73 -11.28 28.12
C LEU A 730 7.24 -9.90 28.54
N SER A 731 6.01 -9.54 28.15
CA SER A 731 5.39 -8.25 28.51
C SER A 731 5.36 -8.02 30.02
N THR A 732 5.00 -9.05 30.80
CA THR A 732 4.99 -8.94 32.28
C THR A 732 6.40 -8.91 32.85
N PHE A 733 7.29 -9.77 32.35
CA PHE A 733 8.64 -9.93 32.86
C PHE A 733 9.44 -8.65 32.67
N ASP A 734 9.43 -8.09 31.47
CA ASP A 734 10.13 -6.86 31.09
C ASP A 734 9.59 -5.64 31.85
N SER A 735 8.27 -5.44 31.87
CA SER A 735 7.63 -4.30 32.57
C SER A 735 7.95 -4.21 34.06
N TYR A 736 8.14 -5.37 34.72
CA TYR A 736 8.38 -5.43 36.16
C TYR A 736 9.85 -5.68 36.52
N LEU A 737 10.74 -5.90 35.56
CA LEU A 737 12.12 -6.32 35.82
C LEU A 737 12.88 -5.31 36.70
N SER A 738 12.69 -4.02 36.40
CA SER A 738 13.32 -2.91 37.12
C SER A 738 12.54 -2.46 38.36
N THR A 739 11.22 -2.67 38.39
CA THR A 739 10.33 -2.08 39.43
C THR A 739 9.86 -3.08 40.48
N ASN A 740 9.62 -4.34 40.10
CA ASN A 740 9.12 -5.40 40.97
C ASN A 740 9.63 -6.78 40.53
N LEU A 741 10.87 -7.07 40.90
CA LEU A 741 11.54 -8.31 40.52
C LEU A 741 10.79 -9.59 40.94
N GLU A 742 10.16 -9.61 42.11
CA GLU A 742 9.39 -10.78 42.56
C GLU A 742 8.24 -11.11 41.62
N ARG A 743 7.57 -10.07 41.09
CA ARG A 743 6.50 -10.25 40.09
C ARG A 743 7.05 -10.78 38.76
N SER A 744 8.20 -10.32 38.32
CA SER A 744 8.90 -10.84 37.13
C SER A 744 9.32 -12.30 37.31
N ILE A 745 9.93 -12.66 38.45
CA ILE A 745 10.31 -14.06 38.72
C ILE A 745 9.06 -14.95 38.79
N LYS A 746 7.97 -14.47 39.40
CA LYS A 746 6.71 -15.20 39.47
C LYS A 746 6.09 -15.45 38.09
N SER A 747 6.17 -14.50 37.15
CA SER A 747 5.66 -14.71 35.79
C SER A 747 6.45 -15.81 35.07
N LEU A 748 7.78 -15.86 35.24
CA LEU A 748 8.62 -16.94 34.70
C LEU A 748 8.30 -18.31 35.34
N THR A 749 8.06 -18.39 36.64
CA THR A 749 7.63 -19.64 37.27
C THR A 749 6.28 -20.13 36.70
N GLN A 750 5.35 -19.21 36.47
CA GLN A 750 4.06 -19.54 35.85
C GLN A 750 4.16 -19.88 34.37
N TYR A 751 5.18 -19.37 33.69
CA TYR A 751 5.51 -19.71 32.31
C TYR A 751 5.98 -21.17 32.21
N LEU A 752 6.91 -21.58 33.06
CA LEU A 752 7.41 -22.95 33.18
C LEU A 752 6.32 -23.99 33.50
N GLN A 753 5.27 -23.58 34.21
CA GLN A 753 4.14 -24.44 34.54
C GLN A 753 3.16 -24.60 33.37
N GLY A 754 3.29 -23.81 32.30
CA GLY A 754 2.44 -23.86 31.12
C GLY A 754 2.52 -25.21 30.42
N LYS A 755 1.35 -25.86 30.23
CA LYS A 755 1.27 -27.18 29.58
C LYS A 755 1.83 -27.17 28.16
N SER A 756 1.55 -26.12 27.37
CA SER A 756 2.05 -25.96 26.01
C SER A 756 3.58 -25.82 25.98
N VAL A 757 4.13 -24.94 26.81
CA VAL A 757 5.59 -24.71 26.94
C VAL A 757 6.31 -26.01 27.32
N LYS A 758 5.79 -26.76 28.30
CA LYS A 758 6.35 -28.05 28.70
C LYS A 758 6.38 -29.08 27.56
N LYS A 759 5.34 -29.11 26.71
CA LYS A 759 5.31 -30.03 25.58
C LYS A 759 6.39 -29.69 24.54
N VAL A 760 6.61 -28.40 24.27
CA VAL A 760 7.69 -27.95 23.36
C VAL A 760 9.06 -28.27 23.95
N LEU A 761 9.27 -28.05 25.25
CA LEU A 761 10.51 -28.43 25.95
C LEU A 761 10.80 -29.92 25.89
N LEU A 762 9.81 -30.75 26.19
CA LEU A 762 9.95 -32.21 26.12
C LEU A 762 10.26 -32.68 24.70
N HIS A 763 9.80 -31.95 23.69
CA HIS A 763 10.15 -32.23 22.30
C HIS A 763 11.62 -31.89 22.00
N ASN A 764 12.12 -30.73 22.46
CA ASN A 764 13.53 -30.36 22.30
C ASN A 764 14.46 -31.39 22.96
N GLN A 765 14.14 -31.83 24.18
CA GLN A 765 14.95 -32.80 24.93
C GLN A 765 14.97 -34.22 24.32
N GLN A 766 14.11 -34.51 23.33
CA GLN A 766 14.04 -35.81 22.66
C GLN A 766 14.83 -35.85 21.35
N GLN A 767 15.22 -34.69 20.81
CA GLN A 767 16.10 -34.58 19.65
C GLN A 767 17.56 -34.68 20.11
#